data_AF-A0AAN4YPR8-F1
#
_entry.id   AF-A0AAN4YPR8-F1
#
_cell.length_a   1.000
_cell.length_b   1.000
_cell.length_c   1.000
_cell.angle_alpha   90.00
_cell.angle_beta   90.00
_cell.angle_gamma   90.00
#
_symmetry.space_group_name_H-M   'P 1'
#
loop_
_entity.id
_entity.type
_entity.pdbx_description
1 polymer ?
#
loop_
_entity_poly.entity_id
_entity_poly.type
_entity_poly.pdbx_seq_one_letter_code
_entity_poly.pdbx_strand_id
1 'polypeptide(L)'
;MMDEKVKQHYLADSPPTQVSFFRIPVAQFLLVACMITYSIGAYKADDRAYCSNLRAAFEGTRVTLRQVSPESEPIYDLIIALYHACDGNWTDLAKRTNVSDEHLRYFLEYSAQFLGNCGNYKGFGDSKFIPRLPVEAFQALASSTSETKATFEKANTTGGGIYETKEQALMHLGYTDNGHMTTYYPDSPSITKDEITAIGDLMEKKGLPLENTRLKKLSSGDFELLIASGVASPPVRDRDLGEVDALDLDGNLTGKKLRLVFGDHIEEMAKIAHSIKQAGLNAANDNQKRMLDAYALSFGAGSIEAFKESQRIWVKDQKPSLETNIGFVETYRDPHGVRGEWEGFVALRTRAFGKLVDSAESMIPKLPWGEDFEKDKFLSPDFTSLEVLSFQSSGIPAGINLPNYDDIRQNLGFKNVSLGNVLSAKAPNEPVPFIAKKDLDVYRRCRDPAFEVQVGIHELLGHGTGKLLQETAPGEYNFDISNPPVSPVTGKPVSTWYKPGQTWSSVFGAIASSYEECRAECVAMVLSCDFSILKIFGFGNGQEDLTNEAGDVLFAAYLQMARAGLVALEFWDPKTQKWGQAHMQARYSILRTFLDAGDDFVKLFYTKEDLSDLEIHLDRSKILTHGRPAVEKYLQKLHVYKSTADYEAGKKLYDDITSVDEWWGSKVREVVLQNKVPRKVFVQGNTILDEDQVTLKEHTTLLIGVRNGSLDPLRSTGRPSQVASHNSQQAYKYKHCPCDLETNLDNLPWQSGSPGSPTTARPHHLPDSTVEEEDDDFYTAPPPHSPSSQASSSSVVSAHPPPFLSLVFHPRADSNRAKVTVPEPGPAFVSPFTHPSSEEEQLEPDSSSVTAETKETFSRDHKDYSPGRSAEEGEPPPPYTEGSSPINSFTYVMATAGGASSIITQVQQAGGPPINTLGGMALDRHL
;
A
#
# COMPACT_ATOMS: atom_id res chain seq x y z
N MET A 1 -37.21 11.91 -4.10
CA MET A 1 -36.37 10.86 -4.71
C MET A 1 -35.26 11.56 -5.46
N MET A 2 -34.12 10.90 -5.64
CA MET A 2 -33.05 11.41 -6.52
C MET A 2 -33.55 11.44 -7.98
N ASP A 3 -32.98 12.30 -8.82
CA ASP A 3 -33.19 12.20 -10.27
C ASP A 3 -32.56 10.91 -10.80
N GLU A 4 -33.21 10.25 -11.76
CA GLU A 4 -32.77 8.92 -12.22
C GLU A 4 -31.44 8.98 -12.97
N LYS A 5 -31.14 10.05 -13.74
CA LYS A 5 -29.82 10.20 -14.38
C LYS A 5 -28.73 10.42 -13.34
N VAL A 6 -29.03 11.22 -12.31
CA VAL A 6 -28.13 11.43 -11.17
C VAL A 6 -27.89 10.12 -10.42
N LYS A 7 -28.93 9.29 -10.22
CA LYS A 7 -28.82 7.96 -9.59
C LYS A 7 -27.88 7.01 -10.32
N GLN A 8 -27.87 7.02 -11.67
CA GLN A 8 -26.98 6.16 -12.46
C GLN A 8 -25.48 6.36 -12.13
N HIS A 9 -25.06 7.55 -11.69
CA HIS A 9 -23.67 7.83 -11.31
C HIS A 9 -23.24 7.18 -9.97
N TYR A 10 -24.21 6.85 -9.10
CA TYR A 10 -23.97 6.20 -7.80
C TYR A 10 -24.22 4.69 -7.81
N LEU A 11 -24.69 4.10 -8.91
CA LEU A 11 -24.82 2.65 -8.99
C LEU A 11 -23.44 1.96 -8.88
N ALA A 12 -23.40 0.83 -8.16
CA ALA A 12 -22.23 -0.03 -8.09
C ALA A 12 -21.75 -0.49 -9.48
N ASP A 13 -20.47 -0.81 -9.62
CA ASP A 13 -19.89 -1.28 -10.88
C ASP A 13 -20.40 -2.69 -11.23
N SER A 14 -20.78 -2.91 -12.50
CA SER A 14 -21.48 -4.12 -12.97
C SER A 14 -20.90 -4.62 -14.30
N PRO A 15 -19.95 -5.57 -14.29
CA PRO A 15 -19.26 -6.12 -13.12
C PRO A 15 -18.18 -5.15 -12.58
N PRO A 16 -17.77 -5.28 -11.30
CA PRO A 16 -16.56 -4.66 -10.79
C PRO A 16 -15.33 -5.38 -11.37
N THR A 17 -14.22 -4.65 -11.57
CA THR A 17 -13.02 -5.20 -12.24
C THR A 17 -12.19 -6.05 -11.27
N GLN A 18 -12.58 -7.31 -11.06
CA GLN A 18 -11.88 -8.20 -10.14
C GLN A 18 -10.52 -8.67 -10.68
N VAL A 19 -9.52 -8.67 -9.81
CA VAL A 19 -8.15 -9.17 -10.06
C VAL A 19 -7.65 -9.97 -8.86
N SER A 20 -6.65 -10.83 -9.05
CA SER A 20 -5.93 -11.51 -7.96
C SER A 20 -4.58 -10.85 -7.77
N PHE A 21 -4.10 -10.78 -6.52
CA PHE A 21 -2.69 -10.48 -6.23
C PHE A 21 -1.74 -11.51 -6.85
N PHE A 22 -2.17 -12.76 -6.89
CA PHE A 22 -1.41 -13.90 -7.42
C PHE A 22 -1.93 -14.22 -8.82
N ARG A 23 -1.19 -13.76 -9.85
CA ARG A 23 -1.56 -13.99 -11.26
C ARG A 23 -0.37 -14.27 -12.20
N ILE A 24 0.72 -14.79 -11.65
CA ILE A 24 1.86 -15.29 -12.43
C ILE A 24 1.48 -16.65 -13.07
N PRO A 25 1.78 -16.90 -14.37
CA PRO A 25 1.50 -18.20 -14.99
C PRO A 25 2.22 -19.34 -14.26
N VAL A 26 1.60 -20.52 -14.12
CA VAL A 26 2.15 -21.67 -13.35
C VAL A 26 3.58 -22.05 -13.73
N ALA A 27 4.05 -21.77 -14.95
CA ALA A 27 5.45 -21.99 -15.37
C ALA A 27 6.45 -20.94 -14.81
N GLN A 28 6.07 -19.67 -14.69
CA GLN A 28 6.87 -18.65 -13.98
C GLN A 28 6.64 -18.70 -12.48
N PHE A 29 5.46 -19.15 -12.03
CA PHE A 29 5.28 -19.57 -10.65
C PHE A 29 6.19 -20.76 -10.37
N LEU A 30 6.43 -21.71 -11.27
CA LEU A 30 7.50 -22.72 -11.08
C LEU A 30 8.94 -22.15 -11.04
N LEU A 31 9.15 -20.84 -11.21
CA LEU A 31 10.37 -20.14 -10.75
C LEU A 31 10.17 -19.39 -9.43
N VAL A 32 9.05 -18.67 -9.23
CA VAL A 32 8.75 -17.93 -7.99
C VAL A 32 8.41 -18.88 -6.83
N ALA A 33 7.52 -19.85 -7.04
CA ALA A 33 7.29 -21.04 -6.21
C ALA A 33 8.53 -21.94 -6.05
N CYS A 34 9.47 -21.97 -7.01
CA CYS A 34 10.79 -22.54 -6.74
C CYS A 34 11.59 -21.66 -5.79
N MET A 35 11.57 -20.33 -5.92
CA MET A 35 12.21 -19.45 -4.93
C MET A 35 11.50 -19.47 -3.57
N ILE A 36 10.19 -19.72 -3.49
CA ILE A 36 9.43 -20.00 -2.27
C ILE A 36 9.92 -21.33 -1.67
N THR A 37 9.87 -22.44 -2.41
CA THR A 37 10.33 -23.76 -1.90
C THR A 37 11.83 -23.89 -1.67
N TYR A 38 12.66 -23.03 -2.27
CA TYR A 38 14.13 -23.01 -2.11
C TYR A 38 14.64 -21.86 -1.21
N SER A 39 13.78 -20.93 -0.76
CA SER A 39 14.13 -19.89 0.23
C SER A 39 13.34 -20.02 1.55
N ILE A 40 12.14 -20.61 1.54
CA ILE A 40 11.39 -21.03 2.75
C ILE A 40 11.79 -22.46 3.18
N GLY A 41 12.89 -22.98 2.62
CA GLY A 41 13.64 -24.11 3.20
C GLY A 41 14.33 -23.78 4.54
N ALA A 42 14.28 -22.51 4.96
CA ALA A 42 14.71 -22.00 6.26
C ALA A 42 13.68 -20.96 6.77
N TYR A 43 13.83 -20.54 8.04
CA TYR A 43 13.07 -19.45 8.68
C TYR A 43 11.60 -19.73 9.09
N LYS A 44 11.38 -20.77 9.90
CA LYS A 44 10.14 -21.01 10.68
C LYS A 44 9.66 -19.83 11.57
N ALA A 45 10.47 -18.78 11.75
CA ALA A 45 10.13 -17.62 12.57
C ALA A 45 9.40 -16.56 11.74
N ASP A 46 9.97 -16.18 10.60
CA ASP A 46 9.45 -15.20 9.65
C ASP A 46 7.99 -15.49 9.26
N ASP A 47 7.65 -16.76 9.07
CA ASP A 47 6.27 -17.24 8.83
C ASP A 47 5.28 -16.80 9.94
N ARG A 48 5.67 -16.93 11.22
CA ARG A 48 4.82 -16.51 12.35
C ARG A 48 4.78 -14.99 12.51
N ALA A 49 5.89 -14.29 12.22
CA ALA A 49 5.90 -12.83 12.16
C ALA A 49 4.92 -12.33 11.09
N TYR A 50 4.94 -12.94 9.90
CA TYR A 50 4.01 -12.67 8.81
C TYR A 50 2.55 -12.83 9.26
N CYS A 51 2.17 -14.01 9.77
CA CYS A 51 0.80 -14.27 10.22
C CYS A 51 0.31 -13.29 11.28
N SER A 52 1.18 -12.89 12.20
CA SER A 52 0.83 -12.03 13.33
C SER A 52 0.64 -10.56 12.91
N ASN A 53 1.51 -10.05 12.03
CA ASN A 53 1.34 -8.71 11.43
C ASN A 53 0.11 -8.66 10.50
N LEU A 54 -0.08 -9.69 9.68
CA LEU A 54 -1.26 -9.81 8.80
C LEU A 54 -2.56 -9.76 9.60
N ARG A 55 -2.61 -10.53 10.70
CA ARG A 55 -3.76 -10.57 11.60
C ARG A 55 -4.04 -9.20 12.22
N ALA A 56 -3.01 -8.49 12.68
CA ALA A 56 -3.16 -7.14 13.22
C ALA A 56 -3.76 -6.17 12.19
N ALA A 57 -3.33 -6.22 10.92
CA ALA A 57 -3.88 -5.37 9.86
C ALA A 57 -5.38 -5.63 9.65
N PHE A 58 -5.78 -6.90 9.55
CA PHE A 58 -7.19 -7.30 9.37
C PHE A 58 -8.07 -7.02 10.59
N GLU A 59 -7.56 -7.12 11.82
CA GLU A 59 -8.33 -6.86 13.05
C GLU A 59 -8.83 -5.40 13.11
N GLY A 60 -8.17 -4.47 12.42
CA GLY A 60 -8.62 -3.09 12.23
C GLY A 60 -9.64 -2.86 11.09
N THR A 61 -10.11 -3.89 10.36
CA THR A 61 -11.17 -3.73 9.32
C THR A 61 -12.39 -2.96 9.87
N ARG A 62 -12.79 -3.24 11.12
CA ARG A 62 -13.91 -2.56 11.77
C ARG A 62 -13.61 -1.10 12.12
N VAL A 63 -12.35 -0.72 12.28
CA VAL A 63 -11.93 0.69 12.42
C VAL A 63 -12.20 1.43 11.13
N THR A 64 -11.65 0.95 10.01
CA THR A 64 -11.85 1.56 8.68
C THR A 64 -13.35 1.67 8.34
N LEU A 65 -14.13 0.58 8.47
CA LEU A 65 -15.59 0.59 8.26
C LEU A 65 -16.29 1.69 9.07
N ARG A 66 -15.90 1.86 10.34
CA ARG A 66 -16.46 2.83 11.30
C ARG A 66 -15.96 4.26 11.08
N GLN A 67 -14.90 4.45 10.29
CA GLN A 67 -14.41 5.74 9.79
C GLN A 67 -15.04 6.14 8.44
N VAL A 68 -15.60 5.19 7.67
CA VAL A 68 -16.32 5.50 6.42
C VAL A 68 -17.73 6.06 6.70
N SER A 69 -18.62 5.26 7.32
CA SER A 69 -20.03 5.65 7.50
C SER A 69 -20.73 4.83 8.60
N PRO A 70 -21.78 5.37 9.24
CA PRO A 70 -22.48 4.66 10.32
C PRO A 70 -23.12 3.35 9.84
N GLU A 71 -23.54 3.28 8.57
CA GLU A 71 -24.11 2.07 7.97
C GLU A 71 -23.07 1.00 7.56
N SER A 72 -21.78 1.32 7.48
CA SER A 72 -20.79 0.38 6.92
C SER A 72 -20.58 -0.88 7.77
N GLU A 73 -20.42 -0.78 9.10
CA GLU A 73 -20.38 -1.99 9.94
C GLU A 73 -21.67 -2.84 9.83
N PRO A 74 -22.90 -2.27 9.93
CA PRO A 74 -24.14 -3.00 9.61
C PRO A 74 -24.19 -3.68 8.24
N ILE A 75 -23.65 -3.07 7.18
CA ILE A 75 -23.61 -3.66 5.83
C ILE A 75 -22.60 -4.81 5.76
N TYR A 76 -21.45 -4.68 6.44
CA TYR A 76 -20.49 -5.76 6.59
C TYR A 76 -21.11 -6.95 7.35
N ASP A 77 -21.74 -6.69 8.51
CA ASP A 77 -22.45 -7.69 9.31
C ASP A 77 -23.49 -8.44 8.46
N LEU A 78 -24.26 -7.72 7.62
CA LEU A 78 -25.25 -8.29 6.70
C LEU A 78 -24.63 -9.22 5.64
N ILE A 79 -23.54 -8.80 4.99
CA ILE A 79 -22.87 -9.59 3.94
C ILE A 79 -22.31 -10.90 4.53
N ILE A 80 -21.69 -10.82 5.72
CA ILE A 80 -21.16 -11.98 6.44
C ILE A 80 -22.29 -12.91 6.92
N ALA A 81 -23.38 -12.38 7.49
CA ALA A 81 -24.54 -13.18 7.88
C ALA A 81 -25.19 -13.90 6.68
N LEU A 82 -25.31 -13.22 5.52
CA LEU A 82 -25.83 -13.83 4.29
C LEU A 82 -24.91 -14.93 3.74
N TYR A 83 -23.59 -14.77 3.87
CA TYR A 83 -22.63 -15.81 3.51
C TYR A 83 -22.76 -17.06 4.41
N HIS A 84 -22.85 -16.88 5.73
CA HIS A 84 -23.05 -17.97 6.68
C HIS A 84 -24.42 -18.67 6.49
N ALA A 85 -25.48 -17.92 6.15
CA ALA A 85 -26.82 -18.47 5.87
C ALA A 85 -26.90 -19.32 4.57
N CYS A 86 -25.81 -19.41 3.79
CA CYS A 86 -25.74 -20.25 2.59
C CYS A 86 -24.45 -21.08 2.42
N ASP A 87 -23.45 -21.00 3.30
CA ASP A 87 -22.10 -21.59 3.10
C ASP A 87 -21.48 -21.21 1.74
N GLY A 88 -21.70 -19.96 1.31
CA GLY A 88 -21.32 -19.47 -0.02
C GLY A 88 -22.13 -20.05 -1.20
N ASN A 89 -23.16 -20.86 -0.95
CA ASN A 89 -24.07 -21.37 -1.98
C ASN A 89 -25.14 -20.32 -2.34
N TRP A 90 -24.68 -19.23 -2.94
CA TRP A 90 -25.50 -18.09 -3.36
C TRP A 90 -26.68 -18.47 -4.27
N THR A 91 -26.50 -19.48 -5.13
CA THR A 91 -27.53 -19.96 -6.06
C THR A 91 -28.64 -20.75 -5.36
N ASP A 92 -28.35 -21.46 -4.26
CA ASP A 92 -29.37 -22.06 -3.41
C ASP A 92 -30.14 -20.98 -2.62
N LEU A 93 -29.42 -19.99 -2.06
CA LEU A 93 -30.02 -18.88 -1.33
C LEU A 93 -31.06 -18.15 -2.18
N ALA A 94 -30.69 -17.72 -3.39
CA ALA A 94 -31.59 -17.00 -4.29
C ALA A 94 -32.83 -17.84 -4.67
N LYS A 95 -32.68 -19.16 -4.85
CA LYS A 95 -33.82 -20.07 -5.09
C LYS A 95 -34.75 -20.16 -3.89
N ARG A 96 -34.19 -20.31 -2.67
CA ARG A 96 -34.97 -20.34 -1.42
C ARG A 96 -35.72 -19.03 -1.16
N THR A 97 -35.16 -17.89 -1.56
CA THR A 97 -35.76 -16.56 -1.38
C THR A 97 -36.53 -16.03 -2.60
N ASN A 98 -36.68 -16.83 -3.66
CA ASN A 98 -37.33 -16.44 -4.93
C ASN A 98 -36.75 -15.13 -5.55
N VAL A 99 -35.42 -15.04 -5.62
CA VAL A 99 -34.66 -13.93 -6.22
C VAL A 99 -34.04 -14.40 -7.53
N SER A 100 -34.03 -13.54 -8.56
CA SER A 100 -33.47 -13.88 -9.88
C SER A 100 -31.95 -13.95 -9.86
N ASP A 101 -31.36 -14.75 -10.75
CA ASP A 101 -29.90 -14.85 -10.92
C ASP A 101 -29.27 -13.48 -11.27
N GLU A 102 -30.02 -12.59 -11.93
CA GLU A 102 -29.60 -11.22 -12.19
C GLU A 102 -29.55 -10.35 -10.92
N HIS A 103 -30.57 -10.39 -10.08
CA HIS A 103 -30.57 -9.65 -8.81
C HIS A 103 -29.52 -10.22 -7.85
N LEU A 104 -29.32 -11.54 -7.85
CA LEU A 104 -28.22 -12.18 -7.13
C LEU A 104 -26.86 -11.66 -7.61
N ARG A 105 -26.62 -11.65 -8.94
CA ARG A 105 -25.40 -11.09 -9.52
C ARG A 105 -25.17 -9.64 -9.06
N TYR A 106 -26.18 -8.77 -9.14
CA TYR A 106 -26.07 -7.39 -8.68
C TYR A 106 -25.77 -7.26 -7.17
N PHE A 107 -26.26 -8.18 -6.33
CA PHE A 107 -25.89 -8.24 -4.91
C PHE A 107 -24.43 -8.68 -4.71
N LEU A 108 -23.95 -9.68 -5.45
CA LEU A 108 -22.55 -10.14 -5.37
C LEU A 108 -21.56 -9.10 -5.92
N GLU A 109 -21.94 -8.37 -6.97
CA GLU A 109 -21.19 -7.24 -7.53
C GLU A 109 -21.09 -6.08 -6.52
N TYR A 110 -22.22 -5.68 -5.91
CA TYR A 110 -22.24 -4.70 -4.83
C TYR A 110 -21.38 -5.15 -3.64
N SER A 111 -21.54 -6.39 -3.18
CA SER A 111 -20.83 -6.92 -2.01
C SER A 111 -19.32 -6.99 -2.25
N ALA A 112 -18.88 -7.36 -3.46
CA ALA A 112 -17.47 -7.32 -3.82
C ALA A 112 -16.91 -5.89 -3.86
N GLN A 113 -17.69 -4.91 -4.31
CA GLN A 113 -17.27 -3.50 -4.27
C GLN A 113 -17.30 -2.93 -2.84
N PHE A 114 -18.24 -3.36 -2.00
CA PHE A 114 -18.37 -2.96 -0.59
C PHE A 114 -17.19 -3.43 0.25
N LEU A 115 -16.92 -4.75 0.22
CA LEU A 115 -15.71 -5.32 0.83
C LEU A 115 -14.48 -4.61 0.26
N GLY A 116 -14.48 -4.40 -1.06
CA GLY A 116 -13.50 -3.61 -1.81
C GLY A 116 -13.09 -2.33 -1.11
N ASN A 117 -14.01 -1.39 -0.96
CA ASN A 117 -13.69 -0.05 -0.44
C ASN A 117 -13.69 0.02 1.09
N CYS A 118 -13.73 -1.14 1.78
CA CYS A 118 -13.92 -1.26 3.22
C CYS A 118 -15.10 -0.41 3.75
N GLY A 119 -16.20 -0.35 2.98
CA GLY A 119 -17.33 0.53 3.25
C GLY A 119 -18.13 0.86 1.99
N ASN A 120 -19.25 1.60 2.15
CA ASN A 120 -20.17 1.92 1.05
C ASN A 120 -19.86 3.23 0.29
N TYR A 121 -18.69 3.85 0.52
CA TYR A 121 -18.19 5.01 -0.22
C TYR A 121 -16.85 4.63 -0.88
N LYS A 122 -16.63 5.08 -2.12
CA LYS A 122 -15.45 4.71 -2.90
C LYS A 122 -14.18 5.29 -2.23
N GLY A 123 -13.22 4.44 -1.85
CA GLY A 123 -11.93 4.89 -1.29
C GLY A 123 -11.13 5.76 -2.27
N PHE A 124 -11.40 5.62 -3.58
CA PHE A 124 -10.98 6.57 -4.60
C PHE A 124 -12.19 7.39 -5.11
N GLY A 125 -12.36 8.58 -4.55
CA GLY A 125 -13.33 9.59 -5.00
C GLY A 125 -14.56 9.77 -4.10
N ASP A 126 -14.58 9.18 -2.91
CA ASP A 126 -15.42 9.48 -1.72
C ASP A 126 -16.92 9.69 -1.93
N SER A 127 -17.44 9.16 -3.03
CA SER A 127 -18.85 9.08 -3.36
C SER A 127 -19.44 7.73 -2.94
N LYS A 128 -20.63 7.74 -2.34
CA LYS A 128 -21.42 6.56 -2.00
C LYS A 128 -21.73 5.73 -3.25
N PHE A 129 -21.73 4.41 -3.13
CA PHE A 129 -22.25 3.52 -4.17
C PHE A 129 -23.38 2.65 -3.62
N ILE A 130 -24.40 2.43 -4.46
CA ILE A 130 -25.64 1.76 -4.08
C ILE A 130 -25.86 0.49 -4.93
N PRO A 131 -26.56 -0.53 -4.39
CA PRO A 131 -26.83 -1.77 -5.12
C PRO A 131 -27.71 -1.54 -6.37
N ARG A 132 -27.50 -2.38 -7.40
CA ARG A 132 -28.34 -2.35 -8.63
C ARG A 132 -29.63 -3.16 -8.53
N LEU A 133 -29.71 -4.16 -7.65
CA LEU A 133 -30.96 -4.89 -7.39
C LEU A 133 -31.97 -4.00 -6.64
N PRO A 134 -33.28 -4.16 -6.89
CA PRO A 134 -34.33 -3.48 -6.13
C PRO A 134 -34.28 -3.80 -4.62
N VAL A 135 -34.78 -2.88 -3.80
CA VAL A 135 -34.78 -3.00 -2.32
C VAL A 135 -35.53 -4.27 -1.89
N GLU A 136 -36.61 -4.59 -2.58
CA GLU A 136 -37.47 -5.76 -2.36
C GLU A 136 -36.72 -7.07 -2.64
N ALA A 137 -35.82 -7.08 -3.64
CA ALA A 137 -35.01 -8.24 -3.97
C ALA A 137 -33.89 -8.47 -2.95
N PHE A 138 -33.29 -7.39 -2.42
CA PHE A 138 -32.32 -7.49 -1.33
C PHE A 138 -33.02 -7.89 -0.01
N GLN A 139 -34.20 -7.34 0.29
CA GLN A 139 -35.03 -7.76 1.42
C GLN A 139 -35.43 -9.24 1.33
N ALA A 140 -35.69 -9.74 0.12
CA ALA A 140 -35.94 -11.16 -0.11
C ALA A 140 -34.71 -12.02 0.22
N LEU A 141 -33.51 -11.70 -0.30
CA LEU A 141 -32.26 -12.40 0.10
C LEU A 141 -32.07 -12.41 1.63
N ALA A 142 -32.31 -11.26 2.27
CA ALA A 142 -32.22 -11.08 3.72
C ALA A 142 -33.29 -11.84 4.53
N SER A 143 -34.40 -12.26 3.93
CA SER A 143 -35.47 -13.00 4.61
C SER A 143 -35.13 -14.46 4.97
N SER A 144 -33.96 -14.94 4.55
CA SER A 144 -33.50 -16.33 4.70
C SER A 144 -33.34 -16.81 6.16
N THR A 145 -33.04 -15.91 7.10
CA THR A 145 -33.01 -16.18 8.55
C THR A 145 -33.51 -14.96 9.33
N SER A 146 -33.78 -15.12 10.63
CA SER A 146 -34.07 -13.99 11.53
C SER A 146 -32.88 -13.04 11.72
N GLU A 147 -31.66 -13.57 11.66
CA GLU A 147 -30.41 -12.81 11.79
C GLU A 147 -30.17 -11.94 10.56
N THR A 148 -30.14 -12.53 9.36
CA THR A 148 -29.96 -11.81 8.08
C THR A 148 -31.01 -10.72 7.89
N LYS A 149 -32.24 -10.95 8.37
CA LYS A 149 -33.32 -9.96 8.35
C LYS A 149 -33.03 -8.79 9.30
N ALA A 150 -32.62 -9.08 10.53
CA ALA A 150 -32.26 -8.06 11.52
C ALA A 150 -31.04 -7.23 11.08
N THR A 151 -30.02 -7.85 10.47
CA THR A 151 -28.87 -7.12 9.90
C THR A 151 -29.29 -6.23 8.73
N PHE A 152 -30.23 -6.67 7.87
CA PHE A 152 -30.75 -5.85 6.76
C PHE A 152 -31.60 -4.67 7.25
N GLU A 153 -32.40 -4.87 8.28
CA GLU A 153 -33.18 -3.80 8.93
C GLU A 153 -32.23 -2.79 9.61
N LYS A 154 -31.19 -3.25 10.34
CA LYS A 154 -30.12 -2.40 10.90
C LYS A 154 -29.38 -1.62 9.81
N ALA A 155 -28.96 -2.27 8.73
CA ALA A 155 -28.18 -1.65 7.65
C ALA A 155 -28.97 -0.61 6.83
N ASN A 156 -30.29 -0.74 6.71
CA ASN A 156 -31.12 0.27 6.05
C ASN A 156 -31.59 1.41 6.96
N THR A 157 -31.58 1.23 8.28
CA THR A 157 -32.06 2.25 9.25
C THR A 157 -30.94 3.03 9.93
N THR A 158 -29.69 2.54 9.86
CA THR A 158 -28.51 3.25 10.37
C THR A 158 -27.98 4.24 9.34
N GLY A 159 -27.52 5.42 9.78
CA GLY A 159 -26.79 6.38 8.94
C GLY A 159 -27.53 6.80 7.67
N GLY A 160 -26.85 6.67 6.53
CA GLY A 160 -27.42 6.92 5.20
C GLY A 160 -28.13 5.72 4.56
N GLY A 161 -28.25 4.57 5.25
CA GLY A 161 -28.85 3.34 4.72
C GLY A 161 -28.04 2.68 3.59
N ILE A 162 -28.57 1.62 2.96
CA ILE A 162 -27.87 0.93 1.85
C ILE A 162 -28.00 1.69 0.52
N TYR A 163 -29.16 2.31 0.28
CA TYR A 163 -29.56 2.91 -1.01
C TYR A 163 -29.39 4.45 -1.02
N GLU A 164 -29.99 5.14 -2.01
CA GLU A 164 -29.89 6.59 -2.13
C GLU A 164 -30.52 7.36 -0.94
N THR A 165 -29.85 8.42 -0.52
CA THR A 165 -30.35 9.35 0.51
C THR A 165 -31.36 10.33 -0.08
N LYS A 166 -32.15 10.99 0.79
CA LYS A 166 -33.05 12.10 0.37
C LYS A 166 -32.27 13.33 -0.10
N GLU A 167 -31.08 13.53 0.45
CA GLU A 167 -30.21 14.69 0.24
C GLU A 167 -28.93 14.22 -0.45
N GLN A 168 -28.67 14.73 -1.65
CA GLN A 168 -27.53 14.31 -2.47
C GLN A 168 -26.18 14.62 -1.81
N ALA A 169 -26.10 15.62 -0.93
CA ALA A 169 -24.88 15.95 -0.19
C ALA A 169 -24.38 14.76 0.64
N LEU A 170 -25.28 13.98 1.26
CA LEU A 170 -24.96 12.75 2.00
C LEU A 170 -24.48 11.59 1.12
N MET A 171 -24.47 11.73 -0.21
CA MET A 171 -23.85 10.73 -1.12
C MET A 171 -22.34 10.94 -1.28
N HIS A 172 -21.74 11.88 -0.53
CA HIS A 172 -20.30 12.19 -0.57
C HIS A 172 -19.77 12.32 0.87
N LEU A 173 -18.51 11.96 1.08
CA LEU A 173 -17.83 12.31 2.34
C LEU A 173 -17.45 13.80 2.34
N GLY A 174 -17.43 14.43 3.51
CA GLY A 174 -17.14 15.87 3.64
C GLY A 174 -17.54 16.47 4.99
N TYR A 175 -17.56 17.80 5.07
CA TYR A 175 -18.02 18.52 6.27
C TYR A 175 -19.53 18.39 6.50
N THR A 176 -19.91 18.23 7.77
CA THR A 176 -21.29 18.27 8.29
C THR A 176 -22.05 19.52 7.89
N ASP A 177 -21.40 20.69 7.95
CA ASP A 177 -21.98 21.99 7.57
C ASP A 177 -22.49 22.05 6.11
N ASN A 178 -21.92 21.23 5.22
CA ASN A 178 -22.34 21.11 3.82
C ASN A 178 -23.41 20.01 3.59
N GLY A 179 -23.84 19.31 4.64
CA GLY A 179 -24.71 18.13 4.55
C GLY A 179 -24.02 16.87 4.03
N HIS A 180 -22.69 16.78 4.12
CA HIS A 180 -21.93 15.59 3.72
C HIS A 180 -21.82 14.56 4.84
N MET A 181 -21.45 13.33 4.50
CA MET A 181 -21.21 12.25 5.45
C MET A 181 -19.80 12.33 6.05
N THR A 182 -19.66 12.07 7.35
CA THR A 182 -18.36 11.80 8.00
C THR A 182 -18.59 11.16 9.37
N THR A 183 -17.68 10.28 9.79
CA THR A 183 -17.73 9.62 11.11
C THR A 183 -16.47 9.85 11.95
N TYR A 184 -15.54 10.67 11.47
CA TYR A 184 -14.50 11.32 12.29
C TYR A 184 -15.09 12.29 13.32
N TYR A 185 -16.35 12.70 13.11
CA TYR A 185 -17.12 13.58 13.99
C TYR A 185 -18.41 12.89 14.48
N PRO A 186 -18.31 11.78 15.24
CA PRO A 186 -19.45 10.93 15.58
C PRO A 186 -20.46 11.65 16.49
N ASP A 187 -21.75 11.31 16.34
CA ASP A 187 -22.88 11.87 17.09
C ASP A 187 -23.00 13.41 17.06
N SER A 188 -22.34 14.08 16.11
CA SER A 188 -22.09 15.53 16.14
C SER A 188 -22.72 16.30 14.97
N PRO A 189 -24.04 16.21 14.70
CA PRO A 189 -24.68 16.82 13.53
C PRO A 189 -24.71 18.37 13.55
N SER A 190 -24.19 19.00 14.60
CA SER A 190 -24.10 20.46 14.78
C SER A 190 -22.69 20.95 15.08
N ILE A 191 -21.65 20.12 14.85
CA ILE A 191 -20.26 20.59 14.91
C ILE A 191 -19.90 21.35 13.64
N THR A 192 -19.25 22.50 13.80
CA THR A 192 -18.85 23.36 12.69
C THR A 192 -17.36 23.22 12.35
N LYS A 193 -16.97 23.59 11.14
CA LYS A 193 -15.56 23.66 10.72
C LYS A 193 -14.71 24.53 11.67
N ASP A 194 -15.24 25.64 12.16
CA ASP A 194 -14.51 26.56 13.05
C ASP A 194 -14.23 25.92 14.42
N GLU A 195 -15.15 25.09 14.94
CA GLU A 195 -14.96 24.33 16.17
C GLU A 195 -13.90 23.25 16.02
N ILE A 196 -13.94 22.53 14.88
CA ILE A 196 -12.93 21.51 14.53
C ILE A 196 -11.55 22.16 14.43
N THR A 197 -11.45 23.33 13.78
CA THR A 197 -10.21 24.09 13.61
C THR A 197 -9.67 24.54 14.96
N ALA A 198 -10.49 25.21 15.79
CA ALA A 198 -10.07 25.71 17.11
C ALA A 198 -9.58 24.62 18.07
N ILE A 199 -10.11 23.39 17.95
CA ILE A 199 -9.66 22.23 18.72
C ILE A 199 -8.38 21.63 18.12
N GLY A 200 -8.22 21.62 16.79
CA GLY A 200 -6.97 21.24 16.11
C GLY A 200 -5.81 22.14 16.52
N ASP A 201 -5.99 23.45 16.36
CA ASP A 201 -5.15 24.54 16.85
C ASP A 201 -4.69 24.35 18.31
N LEU A 202 -5.56 23.84 19.17
CA LEU A 202 -5.25 23.64 20.59
C LEU A 202 -4.40 22.38 20.80
N MET A 203 -4.68 21.28 20.09
CA MET A 203 -3.89 20.05 20.23
C MET A 203 -2.48 20.22 19.62
N GLU A 204 -2.35 20.96 18.52
CA GLU A 204 -1.05 21.38 17.98
C GLU A 204 -0.23 22.16 19.03
N LYS A 205 -0.85 23.17 19.69
CA LYS A 205 -0.24 23.94 20.79
C LYS A 205 0.07 23.10 22.04
N LYS A 206 -0.48 21.89 22.16
CA LYS A 206 -0.14 20.90 23.20
C LYS A 206 0.91 19.89 22.76
N GLY A 207 1.31 19.88 21.48
CA GLY A 207 2.20 18.86 20.93
C GLY A 207 1.52 17.49 20.78
N LEU A 208 0.19 17.44 20.64
CA LEU A 208 -0.57 16.21 20.43
C LEU A 208 -1.07 16.12 18.97
N PRO A 209 -0.43 15.30 18.12
CA PRO A 209 -0.98 14.90 16.82
C PRO A 209 -2.36 14.25 16.95
N LEU A 210 -3.14 14.23 15.87
CA LEU A 210 -4.57 13.90 15.88
C LEU A 210 -4.93 12.63 15.11
N GLU A 211 -3.96 11.94 14.52
CA GLU A 211 -4.18 10.88 13.53
C GLU A 211 -5.02 9.72 14.09
N ASN A 212 -4.80 9.32 15.35
CA ASN A 212 -5.54 8.26 16.03
C ASN A 212 -6.80 8.73 16.78
N THR A 213 -7.39 9.88 16.39
CA THR A 213 -8.50 10.51 17.13
C THR A 213 -9.78 10.68 16.32
N ARG A 214 -10.90 10.85 17.05
CA ARG A 214 -12.18 11.35 16.53
C ARG A 214 -12.74 12.40 17.48
N LEU A 215 -13.58 13.32 16.99
CA LEU A 215 -14.01 14.48 17.78
C LEU A 215 -15.54 14.56 17.91
N LYS A 216 -16.05 14.40 19.13
CA LYS A 216 -17.47 14.44 19.44
C LYS A 216 -17.87 15.74 20.13
N LYS A 217 -18.89 16.42 19.61
CA LYS A 217 -19.55 17.59 20.23
C LYS A 217 -20.78 17.15 21.01
N LEU A 218 -20.93 17.66 22.22
CA LEU A 218 -22.01 17.31 23.14
C LEU A 218 -23.14 18.35 23.13
N SER A 219 -24.31 17.96 23.64
CA SER A 219 -25.47 18.84 23.78
C SER A 219 -25.26 20.00 24.76
N SER A 220 -24.24 19.95 25.62
CA SER A 220 -23.79 21.09 26.43
C SER A 220 -22.96 22.11 25.64
N GLY A 221 -22.49 21.76 24.44
CA GLY A 221 -21.46 22.48 23.68
C GLY A 221 -20.04 22.24 24.19
N ASP A 222 -19.83 21.27 25.08
CA ASP A 222 -18.50 20.71 25.37
C ASP A 222 -18.13 19.64 24.34
N PHE A 223 -16.88 19.18 24.37
CA PHE A 223 -16.32 18.26 23.39
C PHE A 223 -15.60 17.07 24.05
N GLU A 224 -15.54 15.96 23.34
CA GLU A 224 -14.79 14.75 23.69
C GLU A 224 -13.86 14.40 22.53
N LEU A 225 -12.55 14.47 22.75
CA LEU A 225 -11.55 13.91 21.85
C LEU A 225 -11.42 12.42 22.18
N LEU A 226 -11.98 11.60 21.29
CA LEU A 226 -11.95 10.14 21.39
C LEU A 226 -10.58 9.67 20.88
N ILE A 227 -9.84 8.92 21.68
CA ILE A 227 -8.49 8.42 21.37
C ILE A 227 -8.56 6.90 21.20
N ALA A 228 -8.12 6.40 20.06
CA ALA A 228 -8.11 4.97 19.76
C ALA A 228 -7.11 4.23 20.66
N SER A 229 -7.60 3.29 21.49
CA SER A 229 -6.75 2.57 22.46
C SER A 229 -7.42 1.30 22.99
N GLY A 230 -6.61 0.26 23.19
CA GLY A 230 -7.04 -1.05 23.70
C GLY A 230 -7.46 -1.07 25.18
N VAL A 231 -7.35 0.05 25.89
CA VAL A 231 -7.91 0.25 27.24
C VAL A 231 -8.58 1.62 27.37
N ALA A 232 -9.70 1.70 28.09
CA ALA A 232 -10.42 2.95 28.35
C ALA A 232 -9.78 3.84 29.45
N SER A 233 -8.68 3.40 30.06
CA SER A 233 -7.98 4.11 31.13
C SER A 233 -6.51 3.70 31.17
N PRO A 234 -5.70 4.14 30.19
CA PRO A 234 -4.27 3.86 30.17
C PRO A 234 -3.55 4.47 31.38
N PRO A 235 -2.45 3.85 31.87
CA PRO A 235 -1.64 4.41 32.93
C PRO A 235 -1.07 5.78 32.53
N VAL A 236 -1.00 6.72 33.47
CA VAL A 236 -0.56 8.11 33.24
C VAL A 236 0.76 8.21 32.46
N ARG A 237 1.75 7.39 32.82
CA ARG A 237 3.07 7.34 32.17
C ARG A 237 3.06 6.87 30.71
N ASP A 238 1.95 6.28 30.27
CA ASP A 238 1.73 5.72 28.94
C ASP A 238 0.78 6.61 28.09
N ARG A 239 0.49 7.85 28.57
CA ARG A 239 -0.33 8.88 27.90
C ARG A 239 0.53 10.08 27.47
N ASP A 240 0.35 10.58 26.25
CA ASP A 240 1.16 11.69 25.71
C ASP A 240 1.01 13.01 26.50
N LEU A 241 -0.18 13.27 27.07
CA LEU A 241 -0.44 14.44 27.92
C LEU A 241 -0.48 14.12 29.43
N GLY A 242 -0.06 12.91 29.85
CA GLY A 242 0.01 12.51 31.26
C GLY A 242 -1.32 12.62 32.02
N GLU A 243 -1.34 13.35 33.13
CA GLU A 243 -2.47 13.52 34.06
C GLU A 243 -3.61 14.40 33.50
N VAL A 244 -3.54 14.86 32.24
CA VAL A 244 -4.55 15.73 31.65
C VAL A 244 -5.72 14.90 31.12
N ASP A 245 -6.81 14.82 31.88
CA ASP A 245 -8.09 14.24 31.43
C ASP A 245 -8.99 15.28 30.69
N ALA A 246 -8.76 16.57 30.89
CA ALA A 246 -9.56 17.64 30.27
C ALA A 246 -8.79 18.96 30.11
N LEU A 247 -9.20 19.75 29.12
CA LEU A 247 -8.69 21.07 28.80
C LEU A 247 -9.85 22.08 28.69
N ASP A 248 -9.63 23.29 29.20
CA ASP A 248 -10.50 24.44 28.96
C ASP A 248 -10.27 24.99 27.54
N LEU A 249 -11.34 25.49 26.91
CA LEU A 249 -11.32 26.05 25.56
C LEU A 249 -11.41 27.59 25.59
N ASP A 250 -10.69 28.22 24.65
CA ASP A 250 -10.52 29.67 24.51
C ASP A 250 -11.32 30.25 23.33
N GLY A 251 -11.26 31.57 23.14
CA GLY A 251 -11.74 32.25 21.94
C GLY A 251 -13.27 32.17 21.78
N ASN A 252 -13.74 31.74 20.61
CA ASN A 252 -15.16 31.51 20.34
C ASN A 252 -15.75 30.36 21.19
N LEU A 253 -14.91 29.50 21.80
CA LEU A 253 -15.30 28.39 22.66
C LEU A 253 -15.04 28.68 24.16
N THR A 254 -14.78 29.94 24.53
CA THR A 254 -14.51 30.36 25.92
C THR A 254 -15.56 29.80 26.90
N GLY A 255 -15.08 29.02 27.88
CA GLY A 255 -15.94 28.42 28.91
C GLY A 255 -16.58 27.09 28.52
N LYS A 256 -16.16 26.48 27.40
CA LYS A 256 -16.36 25.07 27.08
C LYS A 256 -15.14 24.24 27.48
N LYS A 257 -15.32 22.93 27.59
CA LYS A 257 -14.23 21.98 27.85
C LYS A 257 -14.09 20.95 26.72
N LEU A 258 -12.85 20.53 26.48
CA LEU A 258 -12.50 19.32 25.74
C LEU A 258 -12.06 18.25 26.74
N ARG A 259 -12.71 17.08 26.74
CA ARG A 259 -12.27 15.91 27.51
C ARG A 259 -11.47 14.97 26.62
N LEU A 260 -10.44 14.34 27.17
CA LEU A 260 -9.64 13.31 26.52
C LEU A 260 -10.22 11.96 26.92
N VAL A 261 -10.74 11.20 25.95
CA VAL A 261 -11.53 9.98 26.18
C VAL A 261 -10.86 8.81 25.48
N PHE A 262 -10.10 8.02 26.24
CA PHE A 262 -9.49 6.78 25.78
C PHE A 262 -10.54 5.66 25.63
N GLY A 263 -10.20 4.63 24.86
CA GLY A 263 -11.06 3.48 24.57
C GLY A 263 -11.90 3.61 23.30
N ASP A 264 -11.60 4.52 22.36
CA ASP A 264 -12.20 4.39 21.03
C ASP A 264 -11.66 3.12 20.35
N HIS A 265 -12.54 2.40 19.67
CA HIS A 265 -12.23 1.14 19.00
C HIS A 265 -11.57 0.09 19.93
N ILE A 266 -11.89 0.12 21.23
CA ILE A 266 -11.20 -0.65 22.29
C ILE A 266 -11.06 -2.14 21.99
N GLU A 267 -12.10 -2.75 21.41
CA GLU A 267 -12.09 -4.17 21.04
C GLU A 267 -11.12 -4.49 19.91
N GLU A 268 -11.08 -3.64 18.86
CA GLU A 268 -10.12 -3.81 17.77
C GLU A 268 -8.70 -3.52 18.26
N MET A 269 -8.49 -2.38 18.91
CA MET A 269 -7.18 -1.93 19.38
C MET A 269 -6.51 -2.90 20.37
N ALA A 270 -7.28 -3.55 21.24
CA ALA A 270 -6.76 -4.59 22.14
C ALA A 270 -6.31 -5.86 21.38
N LYS A 271 -7.05 -6.27 20.35
CA LYS A 271 -6.72 -7.43 19.50
C LYS A 271 -5.46 -7.14 18.67
N ILE A 272 -5.41 -5.98 18.02
CA ILE A 272 -4.26 -5.46 17.26
C ILE A 272 -3.01 -5.42 18.15
N ALA A 273 -3.08 -4.81 19.34
CA ALA A 273 -1.95 -4.73 20.28
C ALA A 273 -1.46 -6.10 20.77
N HIS A 274 -2.35 -7.10 20.84
CA HIS A 274 -1.97 -8.49 21.11
C HIS A 274 -1.26 -9.13 19.90
N SER A 275 -1.86 -9.03 18.70
CA SER A 275 -1.31 -9.60 17.47
C SER A 275 0.08 -9.04 17.13
N ILE A 276 0.30 -7.73 17.32
CA ILE A 276 1.63 -7.11 17.20
C ILE A 276 2.63 -7.65 18.22
N LYS A 277 2.22 -7.94 19.47
CA LYS A 277 3.10 -8.59 20.46
C LYS A 277 3.48 -10.02 20.06
N GLN A 278 2.60 -10.78 19.41
CA GLN A 278 2.95 -12.09 18.85
C GLN A 278 3.92 -11.98 17.67
N ALA A 279 3.78 -10.93 16.84
CA ALA A 279 4.77 -10.63 15.79
C ALA A 279 6.15 -10.32 16.39
N GLY A 280 6.21 -9.55 17.48
CA GLY A 280 7.44 -9.17 18.17
C GLY A 280 8.25 -10.35 18.76
N LEU A 281 7.62 -11.52 18.97
CA LEU A 281 8.32 -12.75 19.36
C LEU A 281 9.15 -13.36 18.22
N ASN A 282 8.86 -12.98 16.97
CA ASN A 282 9.42 -13.55 15.75
C ASN A 282 10.11 -12.50 14.86
N ALA A 283 10.38 -11.30 15.41
CA ALA A 283 11.05 -10.21 14.70
C ALA A 283 12.47 -10.60 14.24
N ALA A 284 12.82 -10.28 12.99
CA ALA A 284 14.10 -10.71 12.40
C ALA A 284 15.33 -9.95 12.96
N ASN A 285 15.12 -8.79 13.62
CA ASN A 285 16.17 -7.99 14.24
C ASN A 285 15.62 -7.07 15.36
N ASP A 286 16.52 -6.42 16.09
CA ASP A 286 16.17 -5.53 17.22
C ASP A 286 15.40 -4.27 16.82
N ASN A 287 15.56 -3.74 15.60
CA ASN A 287 14.76 -2.61 15.12
C ASN A 287 13.31 -3.05 14.92
N GLN A 288 13.07 -4.17 14.22
CA GLN A 288 11.73 -4.73 14.06
C GLN A 288 11.08 -5.02 15.42
N LYS A 289 11.82 -5.62 16.35
CA LYS A 289 11.29 -5.89 17.69
C LYS A 289 10.87 -4.63 18.43
N ARG A 290 11.75 -3.61 18.50
CA ARG A 290 11.44 -2.33 19.17
C ARG A 290 10.30 -1.57 18.48
N MET A 291 10.23 -1.63 17.15
CA MET A 291 9.13 -1.07 16.37
C MET A 291 7.79 -1.72 16.75
N LEU A 292 7.75 -3.06 16.85
CA LEU A 292 6.56 -3.81 17.24
C LEU A 292 6.19 -3.57 18.72
N ASP A 293 7.17 -3.49 19.63
CA ASP A 293 6.92 -3.08 21.03
C ASP A 293 6.31 -1.67 21.12
N ALA A 294 6.78 -0.72 20.30
CA ALA A 294 6.27 0.65 20.24
C ALA A 294 4.87 0.73 19.59
N TYR A 295 4.61 0.00 18.51
CA TYR A 295 3.27 -0.17 17.94
C TYR A 295 2.29 -0.76 18.98
N ALA A 296 2.69 -1.79 19.72
CA ALA A 296 1.83 -2.41 20.72
C ALA A 296 1.58 -1.53 21.96
N LEU A 297 2.48 -0.59 22.28
CA LEU A 297 2.23 0.46 23.26
C LEU A 297 1.23 1.49 22.70
N SER A 298 1.41 1.94 21.46
CA SER A 298 0.50 2.88 20.81
C SER A 298 -0.93 2.34 20.72
N PHE A 299 -1.14 1.16 20.12
CA PHE A 299 -2.48 0.56 20.02
C PHE A 299 -3.03 0.14 21.39
N GLY A 300 -2.16 -0.25 22.33
CA GLY A 300 -2.57 -0.60 23.69
C GLY A 300 -3.08 0.59 24.51
N ALA A 301 -2.35 1.70 24.51
CA ALA A 301 -2.55 2.85 25.42
C ALA A 301 -3.08 4.12 24.74
N GLY A 302 -3.03 4.21 23.42
CA GLY A 302 -3.45 5.39 22.65
C GLY A 302 -2.36 6.44 22.43
N SER A 303 -1.11 6.15 22.80
CA SER A 303 0.00 7.09 22.61
C SER A 303 0.35 7.25 21.14
N ILE A 304 0.30 8.47 20.62
CA ILE A 304 0.70 8.79 19.25
C ILE A 304 2.22 9.06 19.15
N GLU A 305 2.91 9.49 20.21
CA GLU A 305 4.38 9.53 20.17
C GLU A 305 5.00 8.13 20.23
N ALA A 306 4.33 7.13 20.84
CA ALA A 306 4.74 5.72 20.71
C ALA A 306 4.61 5.20 19.25
N PHE A 307 3.60 5.66 18.51
CA PHE A 307 3.51 5.42 17.06
C PHE A 307 4.64 6.15 16.31
N LYS A 308 4.92 7.41 16.66
CA LYS A 308 6.05 8.14 16.07
C LYS A 308 7.40 7.46 16.35
N GLU A 309 7.68 6.97 17.55
CA GLU A 309 8.90 6.19 17.82
C GLU A 309 8.93 4.87 17.02
N SER A 310 7.80 4.18 16.81
CA SER A 310 7.78 3.02 15.90
C SER A 310 8.21 3.43 14.48
N GLN A 311 7.75 4.59 13.98
CA GLN A 311 8.20 5.15 12.71
C GLN A 311 9.67 5.59 12.71
N ARG A 312 10.16 6.21 13.81
CA ARG A 312 11.58 6.59 14.01
C ARG A 312 12.50 5.37 14.03
N ILE A 313 11.99 4.19 14.37
CA ILE A 313 12.71 2.91 14.31
C ILE A 313 12.57 2.25 12.93
N TRP A 314 11.37 2.23 12.36
CA TRP A 314 11.06 1.57 11.08
C TRP A 314 11.91 2.09 9.90
N VAL A 315 12.16 3.40 9.83
CA VAL A 315 13.04 3.97 8.78
C VAL A 315 14.51 3.48 8.89
N LYS A 316 14.90 2.95 10.05
CA LYS A 316 16.24 2.37 10.32
C LYS A 316 16.27 0.85 10.11
N ASP A 317 15.12 0.19 9.93
CA ASP A 317 15.06 -1.21 9.51
C ASP A 317 15.25 -1.30 7.99
N GLN A 318 16.51 -1.32 7.56
CA GLN A 318 16.91 -1.19 6.16
C GLN A 318 16.89 -2.55 5.45
N LYS A 319 16.33 -2.58 4.23
CA LYS A 319 16.31 -3.74 3.31
C LYS A 319 15.70 -5.04 3.90
N PRO A 320 14.63 -5.02 4.70
CA PRO A 320 14.08 -6.24 5.30
C PRO A 320 13.51 -7.19 4.23
N SER A 321 13.54 -8.50 4.50
CA SER A 321 12.92 -9.52 3.63
C SER A 321 11.39 -9.36 3.60
N LEU A 322 10.83 -9.07 4.78
CA LEU A 322 9.42 -8.83 5.03
C LEU A 322 9.25 -7.38 5.49
N GLU A 323 8.55 -6.58 4.70
CA GLU A 323 8.28 -5.16 4.97
C GLU A 323 6.83 -4.98 5.43
N THR A 324 6.61 -4.12 6.42
CA THR A 324 5.29 -3.86 6.99
C THR A 324 5.20 -2.48 7.64
N ASN A 325 4.06 -1.83 7.45
CA ASN A 325 3.64 -0.66 8.22
C ASN A 325 2.14 -0.79 8.52
N ILE A 326 1.68 -0.24 9.64
CA ILE A 326 0.34 -0.46 10.21
C ILE A 326 0.01 0.65 11.20
N GLY A 327 -1.20 1.21 11.14
CA GLY A 327 -1.68 2.22 12.09
C GLY A 327 -2.72 3.18 11.50
N PHE A 328 -2.81 4.37 12.09
CA PHE A 328 -3.58 5.49 11.55
C PHE A 328 -2.64 6.36 10.71
N VAL A 329 -2.58 6.12 9.41
CA VAL A 329 -1.46 6.59 8.56
C VAL A 329 -1.86 7.78 7.69
N GLU A 330 -2.94 7.64 6.92
CA GLU A 330 -3.25 8.53 5.81
C GLU A 330 -4.48 9.39 6.07
N THR A 331 -4.34 10.71 6.01
CA THR A 331 -5.37 11.65 6.47
C THR A 331 -6.37 12.11 5.41
N TYR A 332 -6.34 11.51 4.21
CA TYR A 332 -7.09 11.98 3.03
C TYR A 332 -8.62 12.08 3.22
N ARG A 333 -9.20 11.28 4.12
CA ARG A 333 -10.65 11.09 4.26
C ARG A 333 -11.28 11.80 5.46
N ASP A 334 -10.48 12.39 6.35
CA ASP A 334 -10.97 13.44 7.24
C ASP A 334 -11.19 14.71 6.40
N PRO A 335 -12.40 15.31 6.34
CA PRO A 335 -12.60 16.57 5.64
C PRO A 335 -11.73 17.73 6.17
N HIS A 336 -11.14 17.60 7.36
CA HIS A 336 -10.14 18.52 7.91
C HIS A 336 -8.68 18.11 7.63
N GLY A 337 -8.42 16.87 7.21
CA GLY A 337 -7.09 16.40 6.79
C GLY A 337 -6.10 16.08 7.90
N VAL A 338 -6.54 15.92 9.16
CA VAL A 338 -5.64 15.72 10.32
C VAL A 338 -5.87 14.41 11.09
N ARG A 339 -6.90 13.63 10.76
CA ARG A 339 -7.17 12.29 11.33
C ARG A 339 -6.88 11.23 10.28
N GLY A 340 -6.17 10.18 10.67
CA GLY A 340 -5.75 9.10 9.78
C GLY A 340 -6.84 8.05 9.62
N GLU A 341 -7.02 7.53 8.41
CA GLU A 341 -7.71 6.25 8.22
C GLU A 341 -6.82 5.12 8.74
N TRP A 342 -7.44 4.08 9.32
CA TRP A 342 -6.72 2.86 9.67
C TRP A 342 -6.32 2.09 8.41
N GLU A 343 -5.02 1.79 8.31
CA GLU A 343 -4.49 0.85 7.34
C GLU A 343 -3.34 -0.01 7.88
N GLY A 344 -3.01 -1.07 7.14
CA GLY A 344 -1.80 -1.86 7.38
C GLY A 344 -1.50 -2.82 6.24
N PHE A 345 -0.22 -3.00 5.93
CA PHE A 345 0.25 -3.85 4.85
C PHE A 345 1.35 -4.80 5.28
N VAL A 346 1.45 -5.92 4.56
CA VAL A 346 2.51 -6.92 4.73
C VAL A 346 2.96 -7.40 3.35
N ALA A 347 4.25 -7.27 3.05
CA ALA A 347 4.77 -7.46 1.68
C ALA A 347 6.24 -7.93 1.63
N LEU A 348 6.64 -8.57 0.53
CA LEU A 348 7.96 -9.19 0.36
C LEU A 348 8.87 -8.40 -0.59
N ARG A 349 10.15 -8.29 -0.24
CA ARG A 349 11.17 -7.53 -0.98
C ARG A 349 11.66 -8.25 -2.25
N THR A 350 11.48 -7.61 -3.41
CA THR A 350 11.93 -8.13 -4.72
C THR A 350 13.41 -7.81 -5.01
N ARG A 351 14.03 -8.56 -5.94
CA ARG A 351 15.48 -8.43 -6.24
C ARG A 351 15.84 -7.41 -7.34
N ALA A 352 14.90 -7.02 -8.20
CA ALA A 352 15.21 -6.29 -9.44
C ALA A 352 15.91 -4.94 -9.18
N PHE A 353 15.44 -4.20 -8.18
CA PHE A 353 15.79 -2.80 -7.96
C PHE A 353 17.13 -2.59 -7.28
N GLY A 354 17.70 -3.62 -6.62
CA GLY A 354 19.04 -3.55 -6.05
C GLY A 354 20.09 -3.19 -7.11
N LYS A 355 20.07 -3.85 -8.27
CA LYS A 355 20.98 -3.54 -9.38
C LYS A 355 20.79 -2.15 -9.98
N LEU A 356 19.58 -1.59 -9.91
CA LEU A 356 19.30 -0.24 -10.38
C LEU A 356 19.90 0.79 -9.42
N VAL A 357 19.76 0.56 -8.10
CA VAL A 357 20.43 1.30 -7.03
C VAL A 357 21.95 1.23 -7.19
N ASP A 358 22.52 0.02 -7.36
CA ASP A 358 23.96 -0.19 -7.56
C ASP A 358 24.50 0.52 -8.83
N SER A 359 23.62 0.83 -9.80
CA SER A 359 23.97 1.51 -11.05
C SER A 359 23.67 3.02 -11.04
N ALA A 360 22.97 3.53 -10.03
CA ALA A 360 22.31 4.84 -10.08
C ALA A 360 23.27 6.00 -10.38
N GLU A 361 24.42 6.06 -9.72
CA GLU A 361 25.43 7.11 -9.90
C GLU A 361 25.95 7.18 -11.36
N SER A 362 25.96 6.06 -12.09
CA SER A 362 26.35 6.02 -13.51
C SER A 362 25.26 6.48 -14.49
N MET A 363 24.02 6.63 -14.01
CA MET A 363 22.86 7.04 -14.81
C MET A 363 22.55 8.53 -14.64
N ILE A 364 22.86 9.11 -13.49
CA ILE A 364 22.59 10.52 -13.17
C ILE A 364 23.25 11.51 -14.17
N PRO A 365 24.53 11.34 -14.59
CA PRO A 365 25.16 12.22 -15.59
C PRO A 365 24.53 12.18 -16.99
N LYS A 366 23.55 11.28 -17.24
CA LYS A 366 22.79 11.20 -18.50
C LYS A 366 21.56 12.11 -18.51
N LEU A 367 21.28 12.81 -17.40
CA LEU A 367 20.13 13.69 -17.23
C LEU A 367 20.41 15.11 -17.74
N PRO A 368 19.43 15.80 -18.35
CA PRO A 368 19.70 16.91 -19.27
C PRO A 368 20.05 18.26 -18.60
N TRP A 369 20.35 18.31 -17.30
CA TRP A 369 20.60 19.54 -16.54
C TRP A 369 22.07 19.81 -16.17
N GLY A 370 22.92 18.77 -16.13
CA GLY A 370 24.36 18.91 -15.80
C GLY A 370 24.66 19.04 -14.30
N GLU A 371 25.94 18.91 -13.95
CA GLU A 371 26.42 18.72 -12.58
C GLU A 371 26.06 19.88 -11.62
N ASP A 372 26.11 21.13 -12.09
CA ASP A 372 25.75 22.33 -11.29
C ASP A 372 24.31 22.30 -10.73
N PHE A 373 23.41 21.54 -11.37
CA PHE A 373 22.00 21.40 -11.02
C PHE A 373 21.70 20.05 -10.35
N GLU A 374 22.72 19.25 -10.05
CA GLU A 374 22.60 17.94 -9.41
C GLU A 374 23.17 17.96 -7.97
N LYS A 375 22.79 16.98 -7.15
CA LYS A 375 23.22 16.87 -5.75
C LYS A 375 24.72 16.55 -5.68
N ASP A 376 25.46 17.31 -4.88
CA ASP A 376 26.92 17.18 -4.68
C ASP A 376 27.36 15.77 -4.24
N LYS A 377 26.44 15.01 -3.65
CA LYS A 377 26.54 13.56 -3.43
C LYS A 377 25.17 12.93 -3.65
N PHE A 378 25.12 11.83 -4.40
CA PHE A 378 23.93 10.98 -4.44
C PHE A 378 23.75 10.28 -3.09
N LEU A 379 22.59 10.48 -2.48
CA LEU A 379 22.16 9.73 -1.31
C LEU A 379 21.15 8.69 -1.79
N SER A 380 21.60 7.46 -2.00
CA SER A 380 20.71 6.35 -2.37
C SER A 380 19.62 6.19 -1.30
N PRO A 381 18.33 6.34 -1.66
CA PRO A 381 17.25 5.90 -0.77
C PRO A 381 17.29 4.38 -0.63
N ASP A 382 16.65 3.83 0.41
CA ASP A 382 16.27 2.42 0.42
C ASP A 382 15.05 2.25 -0.48
N PHE A 383 15.27 2.26 -1.80
CA PHE A 383 14.23 2.02 -2.77
C PHE A 383 13.97 0.53 -2.91
N THR A 384 12.76 0.11 -2.55
CA THR A 384 12.37 -1.30 -2.49
C THR A 384 11.02 -1.50 -3.17
N SER A 385 11.00 -2.31 -4.23
CA SER A 385 9.75 -2.84 -4.78
C SER A 385 9.31 -4.07 -4.02
N LEU A 386 8.04 -4.10 -3.65
CA LEU A 386 7.40 -5.11 -2.84
C LEU A 386 6.33 -5.87 -3.62
N GLU A 387 6.28 -7.19 -3.41
CA GLU A 387 5.08 -7.99 -3.70
C GLU A 387 4.18 -7.98 -2.46
N VAL A 388 3.06 -7.27 -2.54
CA VAL A 388 2.05 -7.18 -1.48
C VAL A 388 1.38 -8.53 -1.31
N LEU A 389 1.45 -9.10 -0.10
CA LEU A 389 0.70 -10.30 0.23
C LEU A 389 -0.69 -9.94 0.75
N SER A 390 -0.80 -8.84 1.49
CA SER A 390 -2.07 -8.23 1.91
C SER A 390 -1.93 -6.75 2.24
N PHE A 391 -3.05 -6.03 2.11
CA PHE A 391 -3.17 -4.61 2.43
C PHE A 391 -4.60 -4.31 2.91
N GLN A 392 -4.78 -3.97 4.17
CA GLN A 392 -6.05 -3.50 4.72
C GLN A 392 -6.07 -1.98 4.69
N SER A 393 -6.99 -1.38 3.93
CA SER A 393 -7.15 0.08 3.70
C SER A 393 -8.49 0.29 2.96
N SER A 394 -9.00 1.52 2.81
CA SER A 394 -10.12 1.76 1.87
C SER A 394 -9.70 1.69 0.39
N GLY A 395 -8.40 1.74 0.09
CA GLY A 395 -7.89 1.66 -1.26
C GLY A 395 -6.38 1.39 -1.39
N ILE A 396 -5.98 0.26 -1.98
CA ILE A 396 -4.55 -0.06 -2.16
C ILE A 396 -3.90 0.91 -3.18
N PRO A 397 -2.76 1.54 -2.83
CA PRO A 397 -2.06 2.52 -3.66
C PRO A 397 -1.17 1.88 -4.74
N ALA A 398 -0.50 2.72 -5.53
CA ALA A 398 0.52 2.28 -6.49
C ALA A 398 1.92 2.21 -5.84
N GLY A 399 2.26 3.22 -5.05
CA GLY A 399 3.51 3.30 -4.29
C GLY A 399 3.34 4.18 -3.05
N ILE A 400 4.26 4.07 -2.11
CA ILE A 400 4.15 4.59 -0.74
C ILE A 400 5.44 5.31 -0.34
N ASN A 401 5.31 6.47 0.30
CA ASN A 401 6.42 7.31 0.74
C ASN A 401 6.27 7.69 2.23
N LEU A 402 6.67 6.80 3.13
CA LEU A 402 6.42 6.88 4.57
C LEU A 402 7.70 7.05 5.40
N PRO A 403 7.61 7.55 6.64
CA PRO A 403 6.39 7.98 7.34
C PRO A 403 5.93 9.38 6.91
N ASN A 404 4.70 9.73 7.24
CA ASN A 404 4.10 11.06 7.03
C ASN A 404 4.66 12.16 7.96
N TYR A 405 5.49 11.80 8.94
CA TYR A 405 6.05 12.75 9.92
C TYR A 405 7.27 13.52 9.40
N ASP A 406 7.10 14.81 9.08
CA ASP A 406 8.19 15.69 8.62
C ASP A 406 9.41 15.71 9.56
N ASP A 407 9.22 15.67 10.90
CA ASP A 407 10.33 15.62 11.85
C ASP A 407 11.13 14.30 11.79
N ILE A 408 10.52 13.22 11.29
CA ILE A 408 11.23 11.96 11.00
C ILE A 408 11.86 12.03 9.60
N ARG A 409 11.10 12.46 8.58
CA ARG A 409 11.55 12.56 7.18
C ARG A 409 12.82 13.41 7.04
N GLN A 410 12.88 14.53 7.76
CA GLN A 410 14.00 15.49 7.71
C GLN A 410 15.23 15.03 8.52
N ASN A 411 15.04 14.41 9.69
CA ASN A 411 16.14 14.10 10.62
C ASN A 411 16.63 12.65 10.59
N LEU A 412 15.79 11.72 10.13
CA LEU A 412 16.04 10.26 10.16
C LEU A 412 15.81 9.57 8.80
N GLY A 413 15.10 10.22 7.87
CA GLY A 413 14.82 9.71 6.53
C GLY A 413 13.43 9.09 6.36
N PHE A 414 13.21 8.46 5.21
CA PHE A 414 11.94 7.91 4.76
C PHE A 414 12.19 6.70 3.84
N LYS A 415 11.21 5.81 3.73
CA LYS A 415 11.21 4.64 2.82
C LYS A 415 10.33 4.93 1.61
N ASN A 416 10.77 4.46 0.44
CA ASN A 416 10.07 4.63 -0.84
C ASN A 416 9.80 3.25 -1.42
N VAL A 417 8.52 2.96 -1.64
CA VAL A 417 8.01 1.60 -1.85
C VAL A 417 7.14 1.55 -3.11
N SER A 418 7.48 0.65 -4.04
CA SER A 418 6.66 0.35 -5.23
C SER A 418 5.93 -0.98 -5.03
N LEU A 419 4.62 -1.03 -5.27
CA LEU A 419 3.81 -2.23 -5.00
C LEU A 419 3.63 -3.08 -6.28
N GLY A 420 4.71 -3.68 -6.77
CA GLY A 420 4.82 -4.25 -8.13
C GLY A 420 3.71 -5.21 -8.57
N ASN A 421 3.14 -6.00 -7.65
CA ASN A 421 1.99 -6.86 -7.96
C ASN A 421 0.62 -6.14 -7.94
N VAL A 422 0.48 -4.99 -7.25
CA VAL A 422 -0.65 -4.07 -7.46
C VAL A 422 -0.58 -3.46 -8.86
N LEU A 423 0.60 -3.04 -9.27
CA LEU A 423 0.83 -2.36 -10.55
C LEU A 423 0.53 -3.26 -11.76
N SER A 424 0.98 -4.50 -11.71
CA SER A 424 0.88 -5.48 -12.81
C SER A 424 -0.46 -6.23 -12.87
N ALA A 425 -1.29 -6.23 -11.81
CA ALA A 425 -2.54 -6.97 -11.79
C ALA A 425 -3.55 -6.50 -12.86
N LYS A 426 -4.21 -7.46 -13.52
CA LYS A 426 -5.17 -7.23 -14.62
C LYS A 426 -6.40 -8.11 -14.46
N ALA A 427 -7.56 -7.62 -14.88
CA ALA A 427 -8.69 -8.50 -15.16
C ALA A 427 -8.42 -9.30 -16.46
N PRO A 428 -8.99 -10.51 -16.65
CA PRO A 428 -9.01 -11.16 -17.96
C PRO A 428 -9.71 -10.25 -18.98
N ASN A 429 -9.12 -10.10 -20.17
CA ASN A 429 -9.69 -9.32 -21.29
C ASN A 429 -10.02 -7.84 -21.00
N GLU A 430 -9.44 -7.24 -19.95
CA GLU A 430 -9.57 -5.81 -19.60
C GLU A 430 -9.58 -4.89 -20.85
N PRO A 431 -10.63 -4.07 -21.06
CA PRO A 431 -10.68 -3.13 -22.17
C PRO A 431 -9.51 -2.14 -22.10
N VAL A 432 -8.84 -1.93 -23.24
CA VAL A 432 -7.77 -0.94 -23.37
C VAL A 432 -8.19 0.09 -24.42
N PRO A 433 -9.15 0.99 -24.10
CA PRO A 433 -9.58 2.02 -25.03
C PRO A 433 -8.40 2.93 -25.41
N PHE A 434 -8.55 3.56 -26.58
CA PHE A 434 -7.59 4.47 -27.23
C PHE A 434 -6.28 3.84 -27.74
N ILE A 435 -6.08 2.53 -27.62
CA ILE A 435 -4.92 1.84 -28.23
C ILE A 435 -5.32 1.27 -29.59
N ALA A 436 -4.56 1.64 -30.62
CA ALA A 436 -4.80 1.16 -31.97
C ALA A 436 -4.71 -0.37 -32.06
N LYS A 437 -5.62 -1.01 -32.82
CA LYS A 437 -5.71 -2.48 -32.89
C LYS A 437 -4.39 -3.18 -33.25
N LYS A 438 -3.54 -2.53 -34.07
CA LYS A 438 -2.21 -3.01 -34.46
C LYS A 438 -1.20 -3.11 -33.31
N ASP A 439 -1.35 -2.27 -32.29
CA ASP A 439 -0.39 -2.11 -31.19
C ASP A 439 -0.85 -2.83 -29.90
N LEU A 440 -2.13 -3.22 -29.86
CA LEU A 440 -2.82 -3.76 -28.68
C LEU A 440 -2.15 -5.02 -28.09
N ASP A 441 -1.61 -5.91 -28.92
CA ASP A 441 -0.97 -7.14 -28.44
C ASP A 441 0.39 -6.87 -27.80
N VAL A 442 1.21 -6.00 -28.39
CA VAL A 442 2.49 -5.54 -27.80
C VAL A 442 2.20 -4.78 -26.50
N TYR A 443 1.23 -3.87 -26.51
CA TYR A 443 0.80 -3.15 -25.32
C TYR A 443 0.34 -4.12 -24.21
N ARG A 444 -0.52 -5.09 -24.51
CA ARG A 444 -1.03 -6.05 -23.51
C ARG A 444 0.07 -6.93 -22.89
N ARG A 445 1.09 -7.30 -23.69
CA ARG A 445 2.26 -8.06 -23.24
C ARG A 445 3.20 -7.21 -22.40
N CYS A 446 3.59 -6.03 -22.88
CA CYS A 446 4.74 -5.30 -22.37
C CYS A 446 4.40 -4.12 -21.45
N ARG A 447 3.13 -3.77 -21.25
CA ARG A 447 2.71 -2.64 -20.39
C ARG A 447 3.18 -2.71 -18.94
N ASP A 448 3.23 -3.89 -18.31
CA ASP A 448 3.66 -3.99 -16.91
C ASP A 448 5.19 -4.00 -16.79
N PRO A 449 5.94 -4.76 -17.62
CA PRO A 449 7.39 -4.56 -17.79
C PRO A 449 7.80 -3.09 -18.01
N ALA A 450 7.10 -2.40 -18.91
CA ALA A 450 7.32 -0.98 -19.20
C ALA A 450 7.07 -0.08 -17.98
N PHE A 451 6.08 -0.44 -17.17
CA PHE A 451 5.67 0.32 -16.00
C PHE A 451 6.52 0.03 -14.76
N GLU A 452 7.04 -1.19 -14.62
CA GLU A 452 8.02 -1.56 -13.61
C GLU A 452 9.34 -0.78 -13.82
N VAL A 453 9.80 -0.71 -15.08
CA VAL A 453 10.89 0.19 -15.51
C VAL A 453 10.55 1.65 -15.22
N GLN A 454 9.36 2.11 -15.61
CA GLN A 454 8.92 3.49 -15.41
C GLN A 454 8.96 3.89 -13.93
N VAL A 455 8.32 3.12 -13.05
CA VAL A 455 8.27 3.40 -11.60
C VAL A 455 9.65 3.30 -10.96
N GLY A 456 10.45 2.28 -11.32
CA GLY A 456 11.81 2.15 -10.79
C GLY A 456 12.71 3.34 -11.09
N ILE A 457 12.59 3.91 -12.28
CA ILE A 457 13.32 5.12 -12.66
C ILE A 457 12.67 6.37 -12.03
N HIS A 458 11.35 6.51 -12.07
CA HIS A 458 10.58 7.65 -11.53
C HIS A 458 10.92 7.93 -10.05
N GLU A 459 10.94 6.88 -9.22
CA GLU A 459 11.19 7.00 -7.78
C GLU A 459 12.67 7.28 -7.49
N LEU A 460 13.55 6.38 -7.96
CA LEU A 460 14.98 6.39 -7.62
C LEU A 460 15.77 7.49 -8.34
N LEU A 461 15.47 7.75 -9.61
CA LEU A 461 16.22 8.65 -10.48
C LEU A 461 15.41 9.90 -10.88
N GLY A 462 14.08 9.87 -10.77
CA GLY A 462 13.24 11.07 -10.77
C GLY A 462 13.36 11.79 -9.43
N HIS A 463 12.54 11.45 -8.44
CA HIS A 463 12.53 12.12 -7.12
C HIS A 463 13.91 12.10 -6.42
N GLY A 464 14.69 11.03 -6.59
CA GLY A 464 16.04 10.90 -6.03
C GLY A 464 17.08 11.90 -6.56
N THR A 465 16.85 12.60 -7.67
CA THR A 465 17.82 13.52 -8.31
C THR A 465 17.42 15.00 -8.25
N GLY A 466 18.41 15.87 -8.46
CA GLY A 466 18.26 17.32 -8.60
C GLY A 466 18.56 18.12 -7.34
N LYS A 467 19.26 19.24 -7.53
CA LYS A 467 19.65 20.17 -6.47
C LYS A 467 18.82 21.44 -6.53
N LEU A 468 18.17 21.77 -5.42
CA LEU A 468 17.66 23.13 -5.23
C LEU A 468 18.85 24.05 -4.95
N LEU A 469 18.95 25.17 -5.67
CA LEU A 469 19.93 26.21 -5.38
C LEU A 469 19.35 27.08 -4.27
N GLN A 470 20.02 27.14 -3.12
CA GLN A 470 19.50 27.73 -1.89
C GLN A 470 20.50 28.65 -1.21
N GLU A 471 19.97 29.73 -0.64
CA GLU A 471 20.61 30.52 0.41
C GLU A 471 20.19 29.87 1.74
N THR A 472 21.08 29.03 2.30
CA THR A 472 20.79 28.13 3.43
C THR A 472 20.66 28.89 4.76
N ALA A 473 21.46 29.94 4.91
CA ALA A 473 21.35 30.97 5.93
C ALA A 473 21.63 32.34 5.27
N PRO A 474 21.33 33.49 5.89
CA PRO A 474 21.52 34.80 5.27
C PRO A 474 22.98 35.04 4.82
N GLY A 475 23.22 35.04 3.50
CA GLY A 475 24.56 35.14 2.91
C GLY A 475 25.38 33.84 2.82
N GLU A 476 24.83 32.69 3.23
CA GLU A 476 25.42 31.36 3.03
C GLU A 476 24.65 30.61 1.92
N TYR A 477 25.36 29.96 1.00
CA TYR A 477 24.77 29.36 -0.20
C TYR A 477 25.26 27.93 -0.41
N ASN A 478 24.39 27.04 -0.91
CA ASN A 478 24.78 25.67 -1.29
C ASN A 478 25.41 25.59 -2.71
N PHE A 479 25.74 26.74 -3.32
CA PHE A 479 26.36 26.87 -4.63
C PHE A 479 27.29 28.10 -4.64
N ASP A 480 28.18 28.21 -5.63
CA ASP A 480 29.05 29.39 -5.78
C ASP A 480 28.24 30.62 -6.23
N ILE A 481 27.89 31.49 -5.28
CA ILE A 481 27.19 32.76 -5.55
C ILE A 481 28.08 33.79 -6.28
N SER A 482 29.40 33.62 -6.26
CA SER A 482 30.36 34.50 -6.95
C SER A 482 30.54 34.15 -8.42
N ASN A 483 30.35 32.87 -8.77
CA ASN A 483 30.26 32.37 -10.14
C ASN A 483 29.02 31.45 -10.29
N PRO A 484 27.80 32.01 -10.36
CA PRO A 484 26.57 31.20 -10.33
C PRO A 484 26.44 30.26 -11.54
N PRO A 485 25.88 29.04 -11.35
CA PRO A 485 25.57 28.09 -12.41
C PRO A 485 24.97 28.72 -13.67
N VAL A 486 25.39 28.25 -14.85
CA VAL A 486 24.82 28.73 -16.12
C VAL A 486 23.62 27.88 -16.48
N SER A 487 22.43 28.48 -16.41
CA SER A 487 21.16 27.83 -16.77
C SER A 487 21.19 27.34 -18.23
N PRO A 488 21.11 26.03 -18.50
CA PRO A 488 21.15 25.49 -19.87
C PRO A 488 19.91 25.87 -20.69
N VAL A 489 18.82 26.27 -20.02
CA VAL A 489 17.56 26.74 -20.64
C VAL A 489 17.69 28.16 -21.20
N THR A 490 18.51 29.02 -20.57
CA THR A 490 18.56 30.46 -20.86
C THR A 490 19.93 30.96 -21.33
N GLY A 491 20.99 30.15 -21.19
CA GLY A 491 22.37 30.50 -21.55
C GLY A 491 22.97 31.60 -20.67
N LYS A 492 22.50 31.75 -19.43
CA LYS A 492 22.88 32.83 -18.50
C LYS A 492 23.13 32.29 -17.09
N PRO A 493 23.99 32.93 -16.29
CA PRO A 493 24.09 32.67 -14.86
C PRO A 493 22.72 32.78 -14.17
N VAL A 494 22.46 31.91 -13.20
CA VAL A 494 21.23 31.95 -12.40
C VAL A 494 21.16 33.22 -11.55
N SER A 495 19.95 33.77 -11.41
CA SER A 495 19.69 35.02 -10.68
C SER A 495 18.60 34.90 -9.61
N THR A 496 18.09 33.70 -9.39
CA THR A 496 17.07 33.35 -8.41
C THR A 496 17.43 32.02 -7.74
N TRP A 497 17.03 31.87 -6.48
CA TRP A 497 17.31 30.72 -5.61
C TRP A 497 16.36 30.77 -4.40
N TYR A 498 16.20 29.65 -3.70
CA TYR A 498 15.37 29.59 -2.48
C TYR A 498 16.04 30.40 -1.35
N LYS A 499 15.27 31.23 -0.66
CA LYS A 499 15.71 31.99 0.52
C LYS A 499 15.69 31.12 1.79
N PRO A 500 16.35 31.54 2.89
CA PRO A 500 16.32 30.79 4.14
C PRO A 500 14.89 30.47 4.60
N GLY A 501 14.61 29.20 4.85
CA GLY A 501 13.27 28.70 5.20
C GLY A 501 12.32 28.44 4.03
N GLN A 502 12.67 28.78 2.79
CA GLN A 502 11.86 28.43 1.61
C GLN A 502 12.15 27.00 1.12
N THR A 503 11.06 26.27 0.87
CA THR A 503 11.02 24.94 0.23
C THR A 503 10.40 25.03 -1.16
N TRP A 504 10.60 23.97 -1.97
CA TRP A 504 9.89 23.73 -3.23
C TRP A 504 8.38 24.05 -3.15
N SER A 505 7.69 23.39 -2.22
CA SER A 505 6.25 23.54 -2.01
C SER A 505 5.85 24.95 -1.56
N SER A 506 6.68 25.64 -0.75
CA SER A 506 6.38 27.00 -0.30
C SER A 506 6.47 28.06 -1.41
N VAL A 507 7.28 27.81 -2.45
CA VAL A 507 7.45 28.74 -3.58
C VAL A 507 6.50 28.42 -4.72
N PHE A 508 6.30 27.13 -5.05
CA PHE A 508 5.47 26.72 -6.18
C PHE A 508 4.02 26.40 -5.80
N GLY A 509 3.71 26.29 -4.50
CA GLY A 509 2.35 26.16 -3.97
C GLY A 509 1.55 25.05 -4.64
N ALA A 510 0.33 25.39 -5.08
CA ALA A 510 -0.64 24.43 -5.60
C ALA A 510 -0.23 23.67 -6.88
N ILE A 511 0.85 24.05 -7.57
CA ILE A 511 1.38 23.27 -8.71
C ILE A 511 2.57 22.38 -8.35
N ALA A 512 3.17 22.55 -7.16
CA ALA A 512 4.48 21.96 -6.81
C ALA A 512 4.51 20.42 -6.89
N SER A 513 3.45 19.73 -6.46
CA SER A 513 3.35 18.27 -6.56
C SER A 513 3.21 17.81 -7.99
N SER A 514 2.14 18.22 -8.69
CA SER A 514 1.90 17.91 -10.11
C SER A 514 3.12 18.15 -11.01
N TYR A 515 3.81 19.28 -10.80
CA TYR A 515 5.02 19.63 -11.53
C TYR A 515 6.20 18.69 -11.22
N GLU A 516 6.35 18.25 -9.97
CA GLU A 516 7.37 17.27 -9.57
C GLU A 516 7.06 15.86 -10.10
N GLU A 517 5.79 15.43 -10.10
CA GLU A 517 5.38 14.18 -10.77
C GLU A 517 5.73 14.24 -12.26
N CYS A 518 5.51 15.38 -12.90
CA CYS A 518 5.88 15.59 -14.29
C CYS A 518 7.39 15.49 -14.50
N ARG A 519 8.20 16.04 -13.60
CA ARG A 519 9.66 15.91 -13.66
C ARG A 519 10.09 14.45 -13.53
N ALA A 520 9.54 13.71 -12.56
CA ALA A 520 9.88 12.30 -12.33
C ALA A 520 9.41 11.37 -13.46
N GLU A 521 8.18 11.55 -13.96
CA GLU A 521 7.66 10.85 -15.14
C GLU A 521 8.48 11.16 -16.41
N CYS A 522 8.93 12.41 -16.59
CA CYS A 522 9.84 12.76 -17.67
C CYS A 522 11.21 12.08 -17.53
N VAL A 523 11.80 11.99 -16.33
CA VAL A 523 13.04 11.23 -16.11
C VAL A 523 12.86 9.76 -16.47
N ALA A 524 11.74 9.16 -16.08
CA ALA A 524 11.39 7.79 -16.44
C ALA A 524 11.36 7.58 -17.96
N MET A 525 10.71 8.47 -18.73
CA MET A 525 10.68 8.39 -20.18
C MET A 525 12.08 8.55 -20.81
N VAL A 526 12.88 9.54 -20.38
CA VAL A 526 14.24 9.79 -20.90
C VAL A 526 15.17 8.60 -20.65
N LEU A 527 15.26 8.12 -19.42
CA LEU A 527 16.19 7.04 -19.07
C LEU A 527 15.69 5.65 -19.51
N SER A 528 14.38 5.45 -19.72
CA SER A 528 13.88 4.20 -20.34
C SER A 528 14.42 3.98 -21.76
N CYS A 529 14.84 5.06 -22.44
CA CYS A 529 15.51 4.98 -23.74
C CYS A 529 16.96 4.48 -23.66
N ASP A 530 17.54 4.34 -22.46
CA ASP A 530 18.85 3.71 -22.28
C ASP A 530 18.68 2.19 -22.13
N PHE A 531 19.05 1.45 -23.17
CA PHE A 531 18.90 0.00 -23.20
C PHE A 531 19.76 -0.72 -22.15
N SER A 532 20.80 -0.07 -21.59
CA SER A 532 21.53 -0.63 -20.44
C SER A 532 20.68 -0.66 -19.16
N ILE A 533 19.73 0.26 -19.00
CA ILE A 533 18.74 0.22 -17.91
C ILE A 533 17.70 -0.87 -18.19
N LEU A 534 17.18 -1.00 -19.42
CA LEU A 534 16.26 -2.09 -19.78
C LEU A 534 16.88 -3.48 -19.49
N LYS A 535 18.19 -3.63 -19.73
CA LYS A 535 18.97 -4.82 -19.37
C LYS A 535 19.06 -5.08 -17.86
N ILE A 536 19.10 -4.05 -17.01
CA ILE A 536 19.09 -4.20 -15.54
C ILE A 536 17.78 -4.87 -15.08
N PHE A 537 16.66 -4.47 -15.67
CA PHE A 537 15.34 -5.10 -15.48
C PHE A 537 15.18 -6.45 -16.22
N GLY A 538 16.20 -6.90 -16.96
CA GLY A 538 16.24 -8.20 -17.62
C GLY A 538 15.81 -8.22 -19.10
N PHE A 539 15.49 -7.07 -19.70
CA PHE A 539 15.01 -6.98 -21.08
C PHE A 539 16.15 -6.73 -22.07
N GLY A 540 16.32 -7.64 -23.03
CA GLY A 540 17.35 -7.55 -24.06
C GLY A 540 18.79 -7.67 -23.54
N ASN A 541 19.75 -7.19 -24.32
CA ASN A 541 21.19 -7.37 -24.07
C ASN A 541 21.94 -6.07 -23.73
N GLY A 542 21.26 -4.92 -23.74
CA GLY A 542 21.86 -3.58 -23.56
C GLY A 542 22.32 -2.88 -24.85
N GLN A 543 21.85 -3.31 -26.01
CA GLN A 543 22.05 -2.60 -27.29
C GLN A 543 20.76 -1.94 -27.75
N GLU A 544 20.87 -0.76 -28.38
CA GLU A 544 19.74 -0.05 -28.96
C GLU A 544 19.18 -0.81 -30.16
N ASP A 545 18.02 -1.43 -29.97
CA ASP A 545 17.26 -2.10 -31.02
C ASP A 545 15.77 -2.03 -30.70
N LEU A 546 15.08 -1.14 -31.41
CA LEU A 546 13.64 -0.90 -31.27
C LEU A 546 12.78 -2.06 -31.79
N THR A 547 13.34 -3.14 -32.34
CA THR A 547 12.59 -4.27 -32.92
C THR A 547 12.48 -5.49 -32.01
N ASN A 548 13.30 -5.58 -30.95
CA ASN A 548 13.29 -6.70 -30.00
C ASN A 548 12.40 -6.44 -28.75
N GLU A 549 12.48 -7.34 -27.77
CA GLU A 549 11.73 -7.27 -26.50
C GLU A 549 11.97 -5.98 -25.70
N ALA A 550 13.20 -5.48 -25.59
CA ALA A 550 13.49 -4.20 -24.96
C ALA A 550 12.86 -3.03 -25.76
N GLY A 551 12.87 -3.13 -27.10
CA GLY A 551 12.16 -2.20 -27.98
C GLY A 551 10.64 -2.25 -27.82
N ASP A 552 10.05 -3.43 -27.55
CA ASP A 552 8.62 -3.60 -27.22
C ASP A 552 8.27 -2.96 -25.88
N VAL A 553 9.12 -3.15 -24.85
CA VAL A 553 8.99 -2.54 -23.52
C VAL A 553 9.05 -1.02 -23.62
N LEU A 554 10.03 -0.46 -24.34
CA LEU A 554 10.16 0.98 -24.57
C LEU A 554 8.98 1.56 -25.36
N PHE A 555 8.52 0.85 -26.41
CA PHE A 555 7.32 1.25 -27.15
C PHE A 555 6.06 1.25 -26.28
N ALA A 556 5.89 0.22 -25.44
CA ALA A 556 4.77 0.14 -24.51
C ALA A 556 4.82 1.25 -23.45
N ALA A 557 6.00 1.66 -22.96
CA ALA A 557 6.17 2.77 -22.02
C ALA A 557 5.66 4.10 -22.62
N TYR A 558 6.14 4.47 -23.80
CA TYR A 558 5.71 5.70 -24.48
C TYR A 558 4.22 5.68 -24.85
N LEU A 559 3.71 4.54 -25.33
CA LEU A 559 2.29 4.39 -25.67
C LEU A 559 1.39 4.43 -24.42
N GLN A 560 1.86 3.90 -23.30
CA GLN A 560 1.17 3.97 -22.01
C GLN A 560 1.15 5.38 -21.44
N MET A 561 2.26 6.11 -21.52
CA MET A 561 2.33 7.52 -21.13
C MET A 561 1.35 8.37 -21.96
N ALA A 562 1.35 8.20 -23.28
CA ALA A 562 0.40 8.87 -24.18
C ALA A 562 -1.06 8.54 -23.82
N ARG A 563 -1.37 7.27 -23.57
CA ARG A 563 -2.72 6.83 -23.14
C ARG A 563 -3.11 7.38 -21.78
N ALA A 564 -2.20 7.40 -20.81
CA ALA A 564 -2.48 7.94 -19.50
C ALA A 564 -2.77 9.45 -19.57
N GLY A 565 -2.02 10.20 -20.39
CA GLY A 565 -2.28 11.61 -20.66
C GLY A 565 -3.62 11.89 -21.33
N LEU A 566 -4.11 10.99 -22.21
CA LEU A 566 -5.44 11.15 -22.82
C LEU A 566 -6.56 10.89 -21.79
N VAL A 567 -6.44 9.79 -21.03
CA VAL A 567 -7.41 9.41 -19.99
C VAL A 567 -7.42 10.39 -18.81
N ALA A 568 -6.38 11.22 -18.66
CA ALA A 568 -6.28 12.24 -17.63
C ALA A 568 -7.49 13.18 -17.55
N LEU A 569 -8.17 13.45 -18.68
CA LEU A 569 -9.33 14.34 -18.72
C LEU A 569 -10.52 13.87 -17.86
N GLU A 570 -10.57 12.60 -17.44
CA GLU A 570 -11.47 12.14 -16.37
C GLU A 570 -11.31 12.98 -15.09
N PHE A 571 -10.08 13.36 -14.75
CA PHE A 571 -9.67 14.04 -13.52
C PHE A 571 -9.62 15.57 -13.66
N TRP A 572 -9.96 16.15 -14.82
CA TRP A 572 -10.13 17.58 -14.98
C TRP A 572 -11.61 17.95 -14.81
N ASP A 573 -11.92 19.01 -14.05
CA ASP A 573 -13.29 19.52 -13.90
C ASP A 573 -13.52 20.76 -14.81
N PRO A 574 -14.45 20.71 -15.77
CA PRO A 574 -14.76 21.86 -16.63
C PRO A 574 -15.38 23.06 -15.90
N LYS A 575 -15.91 22.90 -14.68
CA LYS A 575 -16.55 24.01 -13.94
C LYS A 575 -15.55 24.89 -13.21
N THR A 576 -14.57 24.29 -12.54
CA THR A 576 -13.49 24.99 -11.84
C THR A 576 -12.22 25.15 -12.68
N GLN A 577 -12.15 24.47 -13.83
CA GLN A 577 -10.97 24.32 -14.68
C GLN A 577 -9.74 23.73 -13.98
N LYS A 578 -9.94 23.03 -12.85
CA LYS A 578 -8.88 22.42 -12.04
C LYS A 578 -8.68 20.94 -12.38
N TRP A 579 -7.43 20.52 -12.21
CA TRP A 579 -7.03 19.12 -12.16
C TRP A 579 -7.19 18.58 -10.74
N GLY A 580 -7.88 17.45 -10.59
CA GLY A 580 -8.10 16.74 -9.32
C GLY A 580 -7.10 15.62 -9.03
N GLN A 581 -6.08 15.42 -9.88
CA GLN A 581 -5.04 14.41 -9.66
C GLN A 581 -3.72 14.84 -10.31
N ALA A 582 -2.66 14.93 -9.50
CA ALA A 582 -1.36 15.51 -9.85
C ALA A 582 -0.62 14.78 -10.97
N HIS A 583 -0.51 13.44 -10.88
CA HIS A 583 0.15 12.61 -11.89
C HIS A 583 -0.60 12.67 -13.22
N MET A 584 -1.93 12.75 -13.21
CA MET A 584 -2.74 12.79 -14.43
C MET A 584 -2.59 14.13 -15.17
N GLN A 585 -2.52 15.25 -14.44
CA GLN A 585 -2.13 16.54 -15.02
C GLN A 585 -0.71 16.48 -15.63
N ALA A 586 0.25 15.89 -14.92
CA ALA A 586 1.61 15.66 -15.43
C ALA A 586 1.59 14.85 -16.74
N ARG A 587 0.90 13.71 -16.77
CA ARG A 587 0.78 12.84 -17.95
C ARG A 587 0.08 13.51 -19.11
N TYR A 588 -0.91 14.38 -18.84
CA TYR A 588 -1.50 15.22 -19.87
C TYR A 588 -0.43 16.12 -20.50
N SER A 589 0.40 16.82 -19.71
CA SER A 589 1.48 17.63 -20.26
C SER A 589 2.55 16.84 -21.03
N ILE A 590 2.80 15.57 -20.66
CA ILE A 590 3.72 14.70 -21.39
C ILE A 590 3.09 14.23 -22.71
N LEU A 591 1.79 13.91 -22.75
CA LEU A 591 1.08 13.69 -24.02
C LEU A 591 1.10 14.94 -24.90
N ARG A 592 0.90 16.14 -24.34
CA ARG A 592 1.01 17.40 -25.10
C ARG A 592 2.44 17.58 -25.65
N THR A 593 3.46 17.28 -24.85
CA THR A 593 4.87 17.25 -25.29
C THR A 593 5.12 16.26 -26.43
N PHE A 594 4.48 15.07 -26.42
CA PHE A 594 4.58 14.10 -27.51
C PHE A 594 3.87 14.56 -28.80
N LEU A 595 2.71 15.21 -28.68
CA LEU A 595 1.97 15.79 -29.82
C LEU A 595 2.76 16.95 -30.45
N ASP A 596 3.41 17.77 -29.62
CA ASP A 596 4.22 18.93 -30.04
C ASP A 596 5.64 18.53 -30.51
N ALA A 597 6.02 17.25 -30.46
CA ALA A 597 7.35 16.76 -30.83
C ALA A 597 7.65 16.77 -32.35
N GLY A 598 6.62 16.97 -33.18
CA GLY A 598 6.75 17.05 -34.65
C GLY A 598 6.61 15.71 -35.39
N ASP A 599 6.65 15.80 -36.72
CA ASP A 599 6.66 14.69 -37.70
C ASP A 599 5.68 13.53 -37.43
N ASP A 600 4.48 13.81 -36.90
CA ASP A 600 3.48 12.83 -36.49
C ASP A 600 4.05 11.74 -35.54
N PHE A 601 4.95 12.11 -34.60
CA PHE A 601 5.48 11.19 -33.59
C PHE A 601 4.36 10.54 -32.76
N VAL A 602 3.45 11.35 -32.21
CA VAL A 602 2.17 10.90 -31.66
C VAL A 602 1.06 11.67 -32.36
N LYS A 603 -0.02 10.98 -32.69
CA LYS A 603 -1.20 11.55 -33.33
C LYS A 603 -2.46 10.99 -32.68
N LEU A 604 -3.45 11.85 -32.46
CA LEU A 604 -4.81 11.43 -32.18
C LEU A 604 -5.53 11.19 -33.51
N PHE A 605 -5.91 9.94 -33.77
CA PHE A 605 -6.57 9.51 -34.99
C PHE A 605 -8.04 9.21 -34.72
N TYR A 606 -8.92 9.70 -35.58
CA TYR A 606 -10.37 9.46 -35.54
C TYR A 606 -10.95 9.72 -36.94
N THR A 607 -12.06 9.08 -37.29
CA THR A 607 -12.76 9.30 -38.56
C THR A 607 -14.18 9.84 -38.38
N LYS A 608 -14.72 9.80 -37.16
CA LYS A 608 -16.06 10.29 -36.81
C LYS A 608 -16.04 11.66 -36.12
N GLU A 609 -17.09 12.45 -36.31
CA GLU A 609 -17.25 13.74 -35.63
C GLU A 609 -17.52 13.64 -34.12
N ASP A 610 -18.02 12.48 -33.66
CA ASP A 610 -18.31 12.17 -32.26
C ASP A 610 -17.09 11.61 -31.50
N LEU A 611 -15.95 11.45 -32.17
CA LEU A 611 -14.71 10.84 -31.66
C LEU A 611 -14.88 9.40 -31.10
N SER A 612 -15.98 8.70 -31.40
CA SER A 612 -16.23 7.34 -30.90
C SER A 612 -15.39 6.24 -31.58
N ASP A 613 -14.39 6.63 -32.36
CA ASP A 613 -13.33 5.79 -32.94
C ASP A 613 -11.92 6.34 -32.65
N LEU A 614 -11.77 7.17 -31.62
CA LEU A 614 -10.50 7.78 -31.21
C LEU A 614 -9.44 6.74 -30.83
N GLU A 615 -8.32 6.74 -31.55
CA GLU A 615 -7.10 5.97 -31.28
C GLU A 615 -5.89 6.90 -31.11
N ILE A 616 -4.92 6.48 -30.28
CA ILE A 616 -3.58 7.05 -30.21
C ILE A 616 -2.68 6.27 -31.16
N HIS A 617 -2.07 6.96 -32.12
CA HIS A 617 -1.08 6.39 -33.03
C HIS A 617 0.30 6.93 -32.64
N LEU A 618 1.19 6.03 -32.21
CA LEU A 618 2.59 6.32 -31.85
C LEU A 618 3.52 5.76 -32.94
N ASP A 619 4.45 6.58 -33.44
CA ASP A 619 5.51 6.13 -34.33
C ASP A 619 6.70 5.59 -33.52
N ARG A 620 6.77 4.26 -33.42
CA ARG A 620 7.84 3.51 -32.75
C ARG A 620 9.25 3.89 -33.24
N SER A 621 9.41 4.22 -34.52
CA SER A 621 10.72 4.58 -35.09
C SER A 621 11.23 5.95 -34.63
N LYS A 622 10.30 6.81 -34.15
CA LYS A 622 10.59 8.19 -33.73
C LYS A 622 10.77 8.36 -32.23
N ILE A 623 10.69 7.30 -31.41
CA ILE A 623 10.89 7.38 -29.95
C ILE A 623 12.26 7.98 -29.61
N LEU A 624 13.35 7.46 -30.19
CA LEU A 624 14.70 7.93 -29.90
C LEU A 624 15.06 9.28 -30.57
N THR A 625 14.41 9.62 -31.68
CA THR A 625 14.76 10.79 -32.51
C THR A 625 13.88 12.02 -32.30
N HIS A 626 12.64 11.84 -31.83
CA HIS A 626 11.67 12.92 -31.58
C HIS A 626 11.16 12.88 -30.14
N GLY A 627 10.69 11.71 -29.68
CA GLY A 627 10.12 11.54 -28.35
C GLY A 627 11.09 11.85 -27.22
N ARG A 628 12.26 11.20 -27.21
CA ARG A 628 13.32 11.44 -26.22
C ARG A 628 13.80 12.90 -26.23
N PRO A 629 14.23 13.51 -27.36
CA PRO A 629 14.66 14.91 -27.35
C PRO A 629 13.57 15.91 -26.95
N ALA A 630 12.29 15.66 -27.26
CA ALA A 630 11.19 16.50 -26.81
C ALA A 630 11.01 16.43 -25.28
N VAL A 631 11.08 15.23 -24.69
CA VAL A 631 11.02 15.06 -23.23
C VAL A 631 12.26 15.62 -22.56
N GLU A 632 13.48 15.37 -23.06
CA GLU A 632 14.73 15.92 -22.48
C GLU A 632 14.68 17.45 -22.42
N LYS A 633 14.17 18.11 -23.48
CA LYS A 633 14.00 19.56 -23.55
C LYS A 633 12.90 20.10 -22.63
N TYR A 634 11.84 19.33 -22.37
CA TYR A 634 10.80 19.70 -21.41
C TYR A 634 11.30 19.51 -19.97
N LEU A 635 11.91 18.35 -19.69
CA LEU A 635 12.55 17.97 -18.43
C LEU A 635 13.61 18.97 -17.99
N GLN A 636 14.49 19.40 -18.89
CA GLN A 636 15.51 20.41 -18.61
C GLN A 636 14.88 21.74 -18.11
N LYS A 637 13.75 22.16 -18.70
CA LYS A 637 13.02 23.34 -18.23
C LYS A 637 12.38 23.13 -16.86
N LEU A 638 11.67 22.01 -16.68
CA LEU A 638 11.05 21.65 -15.41
C LEU A 638 12.11 21.66 -14.29
N HIS A 639 13.22 20.98 -14.53
CA HIS A 639 14.30 20.83 -13.57
C HIS A 639 14.97 22.17 -13.24
N VAL A 640 15.34 22.97 -14.24
CA VAL A 640 16.06 24.24 -14.02
C VAL A 640 15.17 25.24 -13.27
N TYR A 641 13.91 25.44 -13.69
CA TYR A 641 13.02 26.39 -13.00
C TYR A 641 12.70 25.93 -11.55
N LYS A 642 12.55 24.62 -11.32
CA LYS A 642 12.49 24.06 -9.96
C LYS A 642 13.76 24.39 -9.17
N SER A 643 14.93 24.17 -9.75
CA SER A 643 16.22 24.32 -9.08
C SER A 643 16.52 25.77 -8.70
N THR A 644 16.16 26.73 -9.56
CA THR A 644 16.42 28.16 -9.38
C THR A 644 15.30 28.92 -8.66
N ALA A 645 14.29 28.24 -8.12
CA ALA A 645 13.09 28.87 -7.55
C ALA A 645 12.37 29.84 -8.53
N ASP A 646 12.48 29.63 -9.85
CA ASP A 646 11.86 30.50 -10.87
C ASP A 646 10.37 30.14 -11.03
N TYR A 647 9.59 30.60 -10.05
CA TYR A 647 8.14 30.37 -10.02
C TYR A 647 7.44 30.93 -11.26
N GLU A 648 7.80 32.12 -11.74
CA GLU A 648 7.09 32.75 -12.86
C GLU A 648 7.32 31.99 -14.17
N ALA A 649 8.57 31.62 -14.51
CA ALA A 649 8.83 30.83 -15.71
C ALA A 649 8.33 29.39 -15.58
N GLY A 650 8.45 28.80 -14.39
CA GLY A 650 7.95 27.46 -14.09
C GLY A 650 6.42 27.37 -14.17
N LYS A 651 5.72 28.25 -13.46
CA LYS A 651 4.25 28.32 -13.47
C LYS A 651 3.74 28.60 -14.88
N LYS A 652 4.32 29.56 -15.62
CA LYS A 652 3.90 29.84 -16.99
C LYS A 652 4.07 28.60 -17.88
N LEU A 653 5.23 27.92 -17.83
CA LEU A 653 5.47 26.69 -18.59
C LEU A 653 4.39 25.64 -18.31
N TYR A 654 4.04 25.45 -17.04
CA TYR A 654 3.15 24.38 -16.61
C TYR A 654 1.66 24.71 -16.83
N ASP A 655 1.25 25.96 -16.61
CA ASP A 655 -0.07 26.47 -16.99
C ASP A 655 -0.30 26.35 -18.50
N ASP A 656 0.65 26.79 -19.34
CA ASP A 656 0.55 26.75 -20.79
C ASP A 656 0.26 25.31 -21.28
N ILE A 657 1.04 24.32 -20.81
CA ILE A 657 1.01 22.94 -21.31
C ILE A 657 -0.01 22.03 -20.62
N THR A 658 -0.48 22.39 -19.42
CA THR A 658 -1.59 21.69 -18.73
C THR A 658 -2.96 22.36 -18.92
N SER A 659 -3.01 23.40 -19.76
CA SER A 659 -4.26 24.04 -20.17
C SER A 659 -5.14 23.09 -21.00
N VAL A 660 -6.45 23.13 -20.74
CA VAL A 660 -7.46 22.31 -21.41
C VAL A 660 -8.42 23.25 -22.15
N ASP A 661 -8.34 23.25 -23.47
CA ASP A 661 -9.23 24.05 -24.33
C ASP A 661 -10.63 23.42 -24.49
N GLU A 662 -11.51 24.09 -25.24
CA GLU A 662 -12.87 23.64 -25.48
C GLU A 662 -12.95 22.26 -26.17
N TRP A 663 -12.01 21.92 -27.07
CA TRP A 663 -12.02 20.65 -27.80
C TRP A 663 -11.65 19.48 -26.88
N TRP A 664 -10.59 19.64 -26.09
CA TRP A 664 -10.22 18.65 -25.08
C TRP A 664 -11.29 18.55 -23.98
N GLY A 665 -11.72 19.69 -23.44
CA GLY A 665 -12.58 19.78 -22.25
C GLY A 665 -14.03 19.37 -22.47
N SER A 666 -14.55 19.49 -23.69
CA SER A 666 -15.88 18.99 -24.07
C SER A 666 -15.78 17.64 -24.80
N LYS A 667 -15.32 17.64 -26.06
CA LYS A 667 -15.41 16.48 -26.96
C LYS A 667 -14.56 15.29 -26.52
N VAL A 668 -13.26 15.51 -26.32
CA VAL A 668 -12.35 14.41 -25.97
C VAL A 668 -12.69 13.85 -24.58
N ARG A 669 -12.96 14.74 -23.62
CA ARG A 669 -13.36 14.38 -22.26
C ARG A 669 -14.65 13.55 -22.20
N GLU A 670 -15.66 13.86 -23.01
CA GLU A 670 -16.88 13.05 -23.07
C GLU A 670 -16.58 11.61 -23.52
N VAL A 671 -15.77 11.40 -24.55
CA VAL A 671 -15.41 10.04 -24.98
C VAL A 671 -14.50 9.32 -23.98
N VAL A 672 -13.60 10.04 -23.29
CA VAL A 672 -12.83 9.51 -22.16
C VAL A 672 -13.74 9.00 -21.05
N LEU A 673 -14.77 9.76 -20.67
CA LEU A 673 -15.74 9.36 -19.65
C LEU A 673 -16.66 8.20 -20.11
N GLN A 674 -17.06 8.17 -21.39
CA GLN A 674 -17.82 7.05 -21.98
C GLN A 674 -17.01 5.73 -22.00
N ASN A 675 -15.69 5.81 -22.11
CA ASN A 675 -14.77 4.67 -22.12
C ASN A 675 -14.12 4.39 -20.75
N LYS A 676 -14.63 4.98 -19.67
CA LYS A 676 -14.13 4.77 -18.31
C LYS A 676 -14.22 3.29 -17.91
N VAL A 677 -13.10 2.70 -17.54
CA VAL A 677 -13.02 1.32 -17.03
C VAL A 677 -13.30 1.33 -15.52
N PRO A 678 -14.15 0.43 -14.98
CA PRO A 678 -14.39 0.35 -13.53
C PRO A 678 -13.10 0.09 -12.73
N ARG A 679 -13.02 0.61 -11.51
CA ARG A 679 -11.82 0.43 -10.67
C ARG A 679 -11.60 -1.03 -10.32
N LYS A 680 -10.32 -1.38 -10.11
CA LYS A 680 -9.90 -2.75 -9.81
C LYS A 680 -10.20 -3.09 -8.35
N VAL A 681 -10.59 -4.34 -8.13
CA VAL A 681 -10.83 -4.89 -6.79
C VAL A 681 -10.04 -6.19 -6.65
N PHE A 682 -9.13 -6.22 -5.69
CA PHE A 682 -8.09 -7.22 -5.49
C PHE A 682 -8.54 -8.28 -4.51
N VAL A 683 -8.69 -9.50 -5.01
CA VAL A 683 -8.78 -10.72 -4.21
C VAL A 683 -7.45 -10.93 -3.50
N GLN A 684 -7.46 -10.88 -2.17
CA GLN A 684 -6.28 -11.07 -1.33
C GLN A 684 -6.13 -12.53 -0.90
N GLY A 685 -4.89 -12.93 -0.60
CA GLY A 685 -4.61 -14.21 0.04
C GLY A 685 -4.71 -14.08 1.56
N ASN A 686 -5.21 -15.12 2.20
CA ASN A 686 -5.15 -15.26 3.67
C ASN A 686 -4.00 -16.20 4.03
N THR A 687 -3.45 -16.13 5.24
CA THR A 687 -2.74 -17.28 5.81
C THR A 687 -3.54 -17.97 6.90
N ILE A 688 -3.28 -19.26 7.03
CA ILE A 688 -3.73 -20.12 8.12
C ILE A 688 -2.46 -20.63 8.81
N LEU A 689 -2.36 -20.40 10.13
CA LEU A 689 -1.35 -21.02 10.98
C LEU A 689 -1.92 -22.33 11.51
N ASP A 690 -1.28 -23.45 11.18
CA ASP A 690 -1.63 -24.78 11.69
C ASP A 690 -0.39 -25.36 12.40
N GLU A 691 -0.49 -25.50 13.72
CA GLU A 691 0.61 -25.77 14.69
C GLU A 691 1.85 -24.86 14.51
N ASP A 692 2.72 -25.26 13.58
CA ASP A 692 4.09 -24.81 13.32
C ASP A 692 4.29 -24.35 11.88
N GLN A 693 3.26 -24.46 11.03
CA GLN A 693 3.32 -24.17 9.59
C GLN A 693 2.31 -23.12 9.17
N VAL A 694 2.70 -22.29 8.21
CA VAL A 694 1.88 -21.23 7.64
C VAL A 694 1.50 -21.58 6.21
N THR A 695 0.19 -21.74 5.97
CA THR A 695 -0.35 -22.02 4.64
C THR A 695 -0.96 -20.76 4.05
N LEU A 696 -0.42 -20.28 2.93
CA LEU A 696 -1.07 -19.25 2.10
C LEU A 696 -2.27 -19.86 1.37
N LYS A 697 -3.45 -19.29 1.58
CA LYS A 697 -4.69 -19.64 0.91
C LYS A 697 -5.06 -18.54 -0.08
N GLU A 698 -4.77 -18.79 -1.34
CA GLU A 698 -5.27 -17.99 -2.46
C GLU A 698 -6.76 -18.27 -2.71
N HIS A 699 -7.43 -17.33 -3.38
CA HIS A 699 -8.85 -17.38 -3.72
C HIS A 699 -9.07 -16.99 -5.18
N THR A 700 -10.13 -17.50 -5.83
CA THR A 700 -10.39 -17.26 -7.25
C THR A 700 -11.12 -15.95 -7.52
N THR A 701 -10.85 -15.30 -8.66
CA THR A 701 -11.51 -14.05 -9.11
C THR A 701 -12.91 -14.30 -9.71
N LEU A 702 -13.68 -15.19 -9.10
CA LEU A 702 -15.07 -15.46 -9.42
C LEU A 702 -15.94 -14.84 -8.34
N LEU A 703 -16.91 -14.01 -8.75
CA LEU A 703 -17.83 -13.25 -7.90
C LEU A 703 -18.30 -14.04 -6.65
N ILE A 704 -17.57 -13.83 -5.55
CA ILE A 704 -17.75 -14.43 -4.22
C ILE A 704 -17.95 -15.96 -4.25
N GLY A 705 -17.01 -16.68 -4.88
CA GLY A 705 -16.69 -18.06 -4.49
C GLY A 705 -17.79 -19.12 -4.70
N VAL A 706 -18.65 -18.96 -5.72
CA VAL A 706 -19.74 -19.90 -6.03
C VAL A 706 -19.21 -21.33 -6.23
N ARG A 707 -19.49 -22.22 -5.27
CA ARG A 707 -19.38 -23.68 -5.44
C ARG A 707 -20.48 -24.15 -6.41
N ASN A 708 -20.18 -24.15 -7.70
CA ASN A 708 -21.04 -24.81 -8.68
C ASN A 708 -21.11 -26.32 -8.37
N GLY A 709 -22.29 -26.81 -7.99
CA GLY A 709 -22.51 -28.18 -7.57
C GLY A 709 -22.42 -29.20 -8.70
N SER A 710 -21.20 -29.58 -9.10
CA SER A 710 -20.95 -30.64 -10.08
C SER A 710 -19.70 -31.46 -9.74
N LEU A 711 -19.86 -32.38 -8.79
CA LEU A 711 -19.09 -33.63 -8.63
C LEU A 711 -17.55 -33.54 -8.66
N ASP A 712 -16.95 -33.38 -7.49
CA ASP A 712 -15.61 -33.94 -7.20
C ASP A 712 -15.66 -34.70 -5.85
N PRO A 713 -15.50 -36.04 -5.83
CA PRO A 713 -15.82 -36.85 -4.65
C PRO A 713 -14.60 -37.12 -3.75
N LEU A 714 -14.07 -36.10 -3.06
CA LEU A 714 -13.11 -36.35 -1.98
C LEU A 714 -13.83 -36.89 -0.73
N ARG A 715 -13.53 -38.14 -0.39
CA ARG A 715 -14.04 -38.84 0.79
C ARG A 715 -13.52 -38.21 2.08
N SER A 716 -14.36 -38.19 3.12
CA SER A 716 -13.87 -38.13 4.49
C SER A 716 -12.97 -39.34 4.78
N THR A 717 -11.85 -39.11 5.46
CA THR A 717 -11.03 -40.17 6.06
C THR A 717 -10.76 -39.81 7.52
N GLY A 718 -11.25 -40.66 8.42
CA GLY A 718 -10.96 -40.57 9.84
C GLY A 718 -9.62 -41.22 10.20
N ARG A 719 -9.39 -41.38 11.51
CA ARG A 719 -8.15 -41.92 12.09
C ARG A 719 -7.81 -43.35 11.59
N PRO A 720 -6.51 -43.72 11.58
CA PRO A 720 -6.03 -44.96 10.99
C PRO A 720 -6.25 -46.21 11.86
N SER A 721 -6.31 -47.37 11.21
CA SER A 721 -6.17 -48.71 11.82
C SER A 721 -5.39 -49.63 10.87
N GLN A 722 -4.85 -50.74 11.40
CA GLN A 722 -3.71 -51.44 10.81
C GLN A 722 -4.04 -52.56 9.79
N VAL A 723 -3.11 -52.71 8.83
CA VAL A 723 -2.54 -53.94 8.26
C VAL A 723 -3.46 -55.13 7.89
N ALA A 724 -3.41 -55.50 6.60
CA ALA A 724 -3.40 -56.90 6.16
C ALA A 724 -2.66 -57.01 4.80
N SER A 725 -1.96 -58.12 4.54
CA SER A 725 -1.07 -58.29 3.39
C SER A 725 -1.44 -59.48 2.48
N HIS A 726 -1.35 -59.32 1.15
CA HIS A 726 -0.46 -60.13 0.30
C HIS A 726 -0.58 -59.84 -1.22
N ASN A 727 0.56 -59.97 -1.91
CA ASN A 727 0.83 -60.68 -3.20
C ASN A 727 -0.38 -60.99 -4.14
N SER A 728 -0.33 -60.79 -5.46
CA SER A 728 0.84 -60.76 -6.37
C SER A 728 0.50 -60.25 -7.80
N GLN A 729 1.54 -59.74 -8.49
CA GLN A 729 1.80 -59.83 -9.96
C GLN A 729 0.63 -59.81 -10.97
N GLN A 730 0.54 -58.75 -11.77
CA GLN A 730 0.61 -58.85 -13.25
C GLN A 730 1.00 -57.49 -13.88
N ALA A 731 1.29 -57.46 -15.19
CA ALA A 731 2.16 -56.43 -15.77
C ALA A 731 1.77 -55.88 -17.15
N TYR A 732 2.19 -54.62 -17.39
CA TYR A 732 2.48 -53.98 -18.69
C TYR A 732 1.40 -53.95 -19.80
N LYS A 733 0.78 -52.78 -20.00
CA LYS A 733 1.07 -51.85 -21.15
C LYS A 733 0.02 -50.75 -21.31
N TYR A 734 0.47 -49.56 -21.68
CA TYR A 734 -0.23 -48.68 -22.62
C TYR A 734 0.70 -48.39 -23.80
N LYS A 735 0.14 -48.29 -25.01
CA LYS A 735 0.85 -48.00 -26.27
C LYS A 735 0.43 -46.63 -26.80
N HIS A 736 1.40 -45.87 -27.33
CA HIS A 736 1.10 -44.91 -28.41
C HIS A 736 0.89 -45.67 -29.73
N CYS A 737 0.02 -45.13 -30.59
CA CYS A 737 0.16 -45.11 -32.06
C CYS A 737 -0.78 -44.02 -32.64
N PRO A 738 -0.59 -43.56 -33.89
CA PRO A 738 -1.05 -42.24 -34.34
C PRO A 738 -2.11 -42.31 -35.47
N CYS A 739 -2.38 -41.16 -36.09
CA CYS A 739 -2.86 -41.08 -37.47
C CYS A 739 -1.87 -40.24 -38.30
N ASP A 740 -1.52 -40.72 -39.48
CA ASP A 740 -0.57 -40.10 -40.41
C ASP A 740 -1.26 -39.25 -41.49
N LEU A 741 -0.48 -38.47 -42.24
CA LEU A 741 -0.77 -38.18 -43.65
C LEU A 741 0.54 -38.02 -44.44
N GLU A 742 0.58 -38.52 -45.67
CA GLU A 742 1.81 -39.00 -46.33
C GLU A 742 2.28 -38.17 -47.53
N THR A 743 3.60 -37.93 -47.64
CA THR A 743 4.42 -37.95 -48.90
C THR A 743 4.05 -37.00 -50.08
N ASN A 744 4.83 -36.78 -51.15
CA ASN A 744 6.26 -36.96 -51.48
C ASN A 744 6.62 -35.95 -52.61
N LEU A 745 7.92 -35.74 -52.89
CA LEU A 745 8.48 -35.65 -54.26
C LEU A 745 10.02 -35.46 -54.26
N ASP A 746 10.68 -35.99 -55.29
CA ASP A 746 12.13 -36.23 -55.35
C ASP A 746 12.98 -35.07 -55.90
N ASN A 747 14.28 -35.02 -55.54
CA ASN A 747 15.43 -35.25 -56.45
C ASN A 747 16.82 -34.92 -55.82
N LEU A 748 17.64 -35.96 -55.58
CA LEU A 748 19.06 -36.18 -56.01
C LEU A 748 20.14 -35.03 -55.98
N PRO A 749 21.47 -35.34 -55.89
CA PRO A 749 22.20 -36.35 -55.09
C PRO A 749 23.64 -35.95 -54.56
N TRP A 750 24.28 -36.86 -53.77
CA TRP A 750 25.70 -36.88 -53.26
C TRP A 750 26.09 -35.85 -52.16
N GLN A 751 26.69 -36.20 -51.00
CA GLN A 751 27.96 -36.93 -50.66
C GLN A 751 29.24 -36.13 -50.98
N SER A 752 30.31 -36.10 -50.15
CA SER A 752 30.64 -36.75 -48.86
C SER A 752 31.78 -36.00 -48.11
N GLY A 753 32.12 -36.38 -46.87
CA GLY A 753 33.48 -36.13 -46.32
C GLY A 753 33.60 -35.59 -44.88
N SER A 754 34.33 -36.31 -44.03
CA SER A 754 34.88 -35.92 -42.71
C SER A 754 35.92 -36.99 -42.29
N PRO A 755 36.76 -36.81 -41.26
CA PRO A 755 37.06 -35.62 -40.44
C PRO A 755 38.57 -35.25 -40.43
N GLY A 756 39.01 -34.28 -39.60
CA GLY A 756 40.44 -34.13 -39.25
C GLY A 756 40.84 -32.87 -38.46
N SER A 757 41.54 -33.05 -37.34
CA SER A 757 42.36 -32.02 -36.64
C SER A 757 43.85 -32.42 -36.76
N PRO A 758 44.84 -31.52 -36.55
CA PRO A 758 45.41 -31.35 -35.19
C PRO A 758 45.99 -29.93 -34.91
N THR A 759 47.15 -29.82 -34.25
CA THR A 759 47.45 -28.82 -33.20
C THR A 759 48.75 -27.99 -33.39
N THR A 760 48.94 -26.97 -32.52
CA THR A 760 50.20 -26.36 -32.00
C THR A 760 51.10 -25.47 -32.88
N ALA A 761 51.34 -24.23 -32.41
CA ALA A 761 52.69 -23.66 -32.15
C ALA A 761 52.65 -22.38 -31.27
N ARG A 762 53.76 -22.12 -30.55
CA ARG A 762 54.16 -20.94 -29.70
C ARG A 762 55.71 -20.81 -29.84
N PRO A 763 56.50 -20.05 -29.05
CA PRO A 763 56.24 -19.03 -28.00
C PRO A 763 56.56 -17.61 -28.55
N HIS A 764 57.00 -16.53 -27.88
CA HIS A 764 57.51 -16.12 -26.54
C HIS A 764 56.96 -14.69 -26.21
N HIS A 765 57.31 -13.91 -25.17
CA HIS A 765 58.34 -13.94 -24.11
C HIS A 765 57.81 -13.25 -22.83
N LEU A 766 58.59 -13.25 -21.74
CA LEU A 766 58.44 -12.47 -20.49
C LEU A 766 59.86 -12.13 -19.95
N PRO A 767 60.07 -11.09 -19.12
CA PRO A 767 59.84 -11.16 -17.67
C PRO A 767 59.04 -9.95 -17.12
N ASP A 768 58.34 -9.96 -15.98
CA ASP A 768 58.37 -10.77 -14.73
C ASP A 768 59.16 -10.14 -13.56
N SER A 769 58.41 -9.72 -12.53
CA SER A 769 58.86 -9.41 -11.17
C SER A 769 57.64 -9.35 -10.24
N THR A 770 57.59 -10.21 -9.23
CA THR A 770 56.61 -10.23 -8.13
C THR A 770 56.86 -9.04 -7.15
N VAL A 771 56.02 -8.76 -6.15
CA VAL A 771 55.92 -9.48 -4.85
C VAL A 771 54.76 -8.92 -4.00
N GLU A 772 54.13 -9.82 -3.23
CA GLU A 772 53.23 -9.68 -2.05
C GLU A 772 51.90 -8.87 -2.10
N GLU A 773 50.89 -9.50 -1.50
CA GLU A 773 49.66 -8.91 -0.95
C GLU A 773 49.86 -8.73 0.56
N GLU A 774 49.43 -7.61 1.15
CA GLU A 774 49.18 -7.51 2.60
C GLU A 774 47.83 -6.81 2.83
N ASP A 775 46.95 -7.45 3.59
CA ASP A 775 45.74 -6.84 4.17
C ASP A 775 46.11 -6.14 5.48
N ASP A 776 45.89 -4.82 5.57
CA ASP A 776 45.37 -4.11 6.74
C ASP A 776 45.37 -2.59 6.47
N ASP A 777 44.30 -1.87 6.82
CA ASP A 777 44.31 -1.00 8.01
C ASP A 777 42.93 -0.37 8.31
N PHE A 778 42.69 -0.03 9.58
CA PHE A 778 41.48 0.65 10.05
C PHE A 778 41.58 2.18 9.86
N TYR A 779 40.73 2.80 9.04
CA TYR A 779 40.60 4.26 9.06
C TYR A 779 39.55 4.77 10.05
N THR A 780 40.01 5.44 11.11
CA THR A 780 39.16 6.05 12.14
C THR A 780 38.80 7.50 11.77
N ALA A 781 37.51 7.83 11.70
CA ALA A 781 37.05 9.18 11.39
C ALA A 781 37.30 10.17 12.55
N PRO A 782 37.83 11.39 12.28
CA PRO A 782 37.98 12.42 13.31
C PRO A 782 36.64 13.11 13.64
N PRO A 783 36.45 13.61 14.88
CA PRO A 783 35.22 14.28 15.28
C PRO A 783 35.10 15.70 14.68
N PRO A 784 33.89 16.14 14.27
CA PRO A 784 33.68 17.50 13.76
C PRO A 784 33.68 18.54 14.89
N HIS A 785 34.26 19.72 14.61
CA HIS A 785 34.22 20.87 15.51
C HIS A 785 32.86 21.59 15.44
N SER A 786 32.33 22.01 16.59
CA SER A 786 31.16 22.90 16.67
C SER A 786 31.58 24.38 16.79
N PRO A 787 30.99 25.31 16.03
CA PRO A 787 31.25 26.74 16.19
C PRO A 787 30.53 27.30 17.43
N SER A 788 31.18 28.23 18.13
CA SER A 788 30.63 28.91 19.31
C SER A 788 29.95 30.24 18.95
N SER A 789 28.79 30.53 19.54
CA SER A 789 28.20 31.88 19.57
C SER A 789 27.99 32.36 21.02
N GLN A 790 28.02 33.68 21.23
CA GLN A 790 28.03 34.30 22.56
C GLN A 790 26.66 34.88 22.92
N ALA A 791 26.20 34.63 24.16
CA ALA A 791 25.19 35.43 24.84
C ALA A 791 25.53 35.49 26.35
N SER A 792 25.31 36.65 26.99
CA SER A 792 25.87 36.91 28.32
C SER A 792 24.93 36.60 29.49
N SER A 793 25.37 35.67 30.35
CA SER A 793 25.21 35.65 31.81
C SER A 793 23.96 36.28 32.47
N SER A 794 23.18 35.42 33.13
CA SER A 794 23.01 35.53 34.59
C SER A 794 23.01 34.11 35.19
N SER A 795 23.46 33.94 36.44
CA SER A 795 24.01 32.65 36.88
C SER A 795 23.84 32.33 38.37
N VAL A 796 23.33 31.12 38.68
CA VAL A 796 23.61 30.42 39.96
C VAL A 796 23.80 28.90 39.74
N VAL A 797 25.07 28.52 39.57
CA VAL A 797 25.75 27.26 39.97
C VAL A 797 24.91 26.04 40.43
N SER A 798 25.05 24.90 39.72
CA SER A 798 25.56 23.63 40.29
C SER A 798 26.03 22.65 39.19
N ALA A 799 26.78 21.60 39.55
CA ALA A 799 27.62 20.80 38.64
C ALA A 799 27.01 19.49 38.07
N HIS A 800 27.68 18.92 37.07
CA HIS A 800 27.45 17.61 36.40
C HIS A 800 28.78 16.80 36.38
N PRO A 801 28.82 15.58 35.80
CA PRO A 801 28.13 14.31 36.12
C PRO A 801 29.22 13.24 36.54
N PRO A 802 29.03 11.89 36.61
CA PRO A 802 28.63 10.93 35.53
C PRO A 802 27.78 9.73 36.09
N PRO A 803 27.92 8.45 35.63
CA PRO A 803 27.45 7.84 34.39
C PRO A 803 26.40 6.70 34.60
N PHE A 804 26.13 5.91 33.54
CA PHE A 804 25.17 4.79 33.46
C PHE A 804 25.57 3.48 34.19
N LEU A 805 24.58 2.59 34.32
CA LEU A 805 24.64 1.13 34.58
C LEU A 805 25.08 0.60 35.96
N SER A 806 24.16 -0.11 36.63
CA SER A 806 24.35 -1.55 36.93
C SER A 806 23.07 -2.25 37.41
N LEU A 807 22.82 -3.45 36.89
CA LEU A 807 21.94 -4.48 37.46
C LEU A 807 22.83 -5.52 38.16
N VAL A 808 22.62 -5.81 39.45
CA VAL A 808 23.12 -7.05 40.09
C VAL A 808 22.12 -7.51 41.17
N PHE A 809 21.67 -8.77 41.06
CA PHE A 809 21.01 -9.51 42.16
C PHE A 809 22.06 -10.20 43.03
N HIS A 810 21.81 -10.35 44.35
CA HIS A 810 22.07 -11.55 45.22
C HIS A 810 22.08 -11.15 46.72
N PRO A 811 21.69 -12.05 47.68
CA PRO A 811 22.47 -13.25 48.01
C PRO A 811 21.69 -14.55 48.34
N ARG A 812 22.39 -15.68 48.10
CA ARG A 812 22.31 -16.90 48.91
C ARG A 812 23.73 -17.36 49.24
N ALA A 813 23.99 -17.65 50.52
CA ALA A 813 25.14 -18.44 50.98
C ALA A 813 24.66 -19.91 51.16
N ASP A 814 25.48 -20.96 51.31
CA ASP A 814 26.94 -21.16 51.44
C ASP A 814 27.24 -22.65 51.03
N SER A 815 28.45 -23.24 50.88
CA SER A 815 29.85 -22.81 51.10
C SER A 815 30.86 -23.79 50.42
N ASN A 816 32.14 -23.72 50.81
CA ASN A 816 33.14 -24.80 50.83
C ASN A 816 33.76 -25.34 49.51
N ARG A 817 34.67 -24.54 48.93
CA ARG A 817 36.13 -24.81 48.92
C ARG A 817 36.67 -26.19 48.46
N ALA A 818 37.32 -26.27 47.28
CA ALA A 818 38.74 -26.73 47.12
C ALA A 818 39.35 -26.73 45.67
N LYS A 819 40.38 -25.89 45.47
CA LYS A 819 41.64 -26.01 44.67
C LYS A 819 41.78 -26.82 43.33
N VAL A 820 42.19 -26.08 42.28
CA VAL A 820 43.39 -26.21 41.38
C VAL A 820 43.81 -27.58 40.77
N THR A 821 43.94 -27.69 39.42
CA THR A 821 45.18 -27.91 38.58
C THR A 821 44.80 -28.19 37.08
N VAL A 822 45.77 -28.23 36.16
CA VAL A 822 45.70 -28.18 34.65
C VAL A 822 46.92 -28.99 34.08
N PRO A 823 46.96 -29.65 32.88
CA PRO A 823 46.36 -29.30 31.56
C PRO A 823 45.80 -30.49 30.70
N GLU A 824 45.83 -30.30 29.36
CA GLU A 824 45.66 -31.17 28.16
C GLU A 824 46.57 -32.45 28.07
N PRO A 825 46.56 -33.31 26.99
CA PRO A 825 45.81 -33.29 25.70
C PRO A 825 45.12 -34.63 25.29
N GLY A 826 44.65 -34.75 24.03
CA GLY A 826 44.05 -35.96 23.41
C GLY A 826 45.06 -37.06 23.00
N PRO A 827 44.71 -38.07 22.14
CA PRO A 827 43.92 -37.91 20.90
C PRO A 827 42.96 -39.07 20.44
N ALA A 828 42.05 -38.70 19.53
CA ALA A 828 41.53 -39.38 18.31
C ALA A 828 41.20 -40.90 18.17
N PHE A 829 40.09 -41.12 17.43
CA PHE A 829 39.87 -42.06 16.28
C PHE A 829 39.08 -43.40 16.40
N VAL A 830 38.20 -43.58 15.39
CA VAL A 830 37.58 -44.81 14.81
C VAL A 830 36.29 -45.38 15.46
N SER A 831 35.37 -45.80 14.58
CA SER A 831 34.04 -46.41 14.80
C SER A 831 34.00 -47.85 14.22
N PRO A 832 33.04 -48.71 14.62
CA PRO A 832 32.10 -49.21 13.60
C PRO A 832 30.64 -49.51 14.07
N PHE A 833 29.77 -49.78 13.09
CA PHE A 833 28.40 -50.35 13.17
C PHE A 833 28.40 -51.80 13.75
N THR A 834 27.30 -52.52 14.08
CA THR A 834 25.93 -52.59 13.49
C THR A 834 24.88 -53.27 14.43
N HIS A 835 23.59 -53.23 14.05
CA HIS A 835 22.39 -53.98 14.52
C HIS A 835 22.51 -55.55 14.49
N PRO A 836 21.54 -56.43 14.94
CA PRO A 836 20.05 -56.25 14.98
C PRO A 836 19.20 -57.01 16.07
N SER A 837 17.85 -57.00 15.87
CA SER A 837 16.80 -58.01 16.27
C SER A 837 16.40 -58.24 17.75
N SER A 838 15.18 -58.71 18.12
CA SER A 838 13.80 -58.69 17.54
C SER A 838 12.75 -59.30 18.52
N GLU A 839 11.46 -59.39 18.10
CA GLU A 839 10.32 -60.22 18.60
C GLU A 839 9.18 -59.54 19.39
N GLU A 840 7.98 -60.16 19.34
CA GLU A 840 6.63 -59.65 19.66
C GLU A 840 5.86 -60.62 20.59
N GLU A 841 4.79 -60.17 21.27
CA GLU A 841 3.42 -60.76 21.10
C GLU A 841 2.31 -59.90 21.77
N GLN A 842 1.05 -60.35 21.69
CA GLN A 842 -0.18 -59.55 21.81
C GLN A 842 -1.07 -59.92 23.01
N LEU A 843 -2.04 -59.06 23.38
CA LEU A 843 -3.48 -59.42 23.57
C LEU A 843 -4.36 -58.22 24.01
N GLU A 844 -5.67 -58.30 23.67
CA GLU A 844 -6.78 -57.35 23.88
C GLU A 844 -8.06 -58.18 24.21
N PRO A 845 -9.27 -57.62 24.41
CA PRO A 845 -9.71 -56.61 25.38
C PRO A 845 -11.02 -57.04 26.13
N ASP A 846 -11.61 -56.20 27.00
CA ASP A 846 -13.08 -56.22 27.25
C ASP A 846 -13.63 -54.88 27.82
N SER A 847 -14.92 -54.83 28.21
CA SER A 847 -15.82 -53.69 27.95
C SER A 847 -16.82 -53.31 29.07
N SER A 848 -17.69 -52.30 28.78
CA SER A 848 -18.93 -51.89 29.50
C SER A 848 -18.79 -50.99 30.77
N SER A 849 -19.82 -50.26 31.28
CA SER A 849 -20.97 -49.52 30.67
C SER A 849 -21.79 -48.69 31.70
N VAL A 850 -22.74 -47.85 31.22
CA VAL A 850 -24.00 -47.36 31.90
C VAL A 850 -23.93 -46.19 32.91
N THR A 851 -25.10 -45.58 33.17
CA THR A 851 -25.42 -44.23 33.70
C THR A 851 -26.33 -44.24 34.96
N ALA A 852 -26.47 -43.09 35.68
CA ALA A 852 -27.76 -42.38 35.93
C ALA A 852 -27.88 -41.51 37.24
N GLU A 853 -28.47 -40.31 37.07
CA GLU A 853 -29.46 -39.53 37.89
C GLU A 853 -29.42 -39.34 39.43
N THR A 854 -29.80 -38.11 39.88
CA THR A 854 -30.81 -37.73 40.95
C THR A 854 -30.76 -36.19 41.18
N LYS A 855 -31.77 -35.38 40.82
CA LYS A 855 -32.84 -34.70 41.67
C LYS A 855 -32.33 -33.88 42.91
N GLU A 856 -32.90 -32.75 43.40
CA GLU A 856 -33.99 -31.77 43.09
C GLU A 856 -33.94 -30.61 44.17
N THR A 857 -34.77 -29.56 44.38
CA THR A 857 -36.05 -28.96 43.83
C THR A 857 -36.16 -27.45 44.25
N PHE A 858 -36.75 -26.55 43.41
CA PHE A 858 -37.50 -25.27 43.73
C PHE A 858 -36.83 -24.12 44.58
N SER A 859 -37.24 -22.83 44.59
CA SER A 859 -38.37 -22.07 43.97
C SER A 859 -38.13 -20.53 43.84
N ARG A 860 -39.13 -19.79 43.32
CA ARG A 860 -39.29 -18.30 43.15
C ARG A 860 -39.10 -17.46 44.44
N ASP A 861 -38.83 -16.13 44.45
CA ASP A 861 -39.66 -15.03 43.86
C ASP A 861 -38.98 -13.62 43.77
N HIS A 862 -39.75 -12.55 43.44
CA HIS A 862 -39.31 -11.20 42.99
C HIS A 862 -38.93 -10.09 44.02
N LYS A 863 -38.14 -9.09 43.55
CA LYS A 863 -38.29 -7.59 43.60
C LYS A 863 -37.19 -6.67 44.22
N ASP A 864 -36.77 -5.70 43.39
CA ASP A 864 -36.30 -4.30 43.57
C ASP A 864 -35.72 -3.78 44.91
N TYR A 865 -34.48 -3.25 44.89
CA TYR A 865 -34.09 -1.88 45.37
C TYR A 865 -32.60 -1.55 45.09
N SER A 866 -32.26 -0.26 45.04
CA SER A 866 -30.90 0.31 44.90
C SER A 866 -30.78 1.61 45.73
N PRO A 867 -29.60 2.24 45.94
CA PRO A 867 -28.21 1.81 45.76
C PRO A 867 -27.33 1.96 47.05
N GLY A 868 -26.05 1.57 47.01
CA GLY A 868 -25.09 1.85 48.09
C GLY A 868 -23.61 1.66 47.68
N ARG A 869 -22.69 2.47 48.23
CA ARG A 869 -21.23 2.43 47.97
C ARG A 869 -20.46 1.75 49.10
N SER A 870 -19.56 0.85 48.74
CA SER A 870 -18.24 0.65 49.39
C SER A 870 -17.33 -0.09 48.40
N ALA A 871 -16.02 0.09 48.52
CA ALA A 871 -15.03 -0.58 47.69
C ALA A 871 -14.14 -1.46 48.56
N GLU A 872 -13.67 -2.59 48.03
CA GLU A 872 -12.26 -3.01 48.09
C GLU A 872 -11.99 -4.21 47.15
N GLU A 873 -10.72 -4.31 46.75
CA GLU A 873 -9.93 -5.39 46.13
C GLU A 873 -10.61 -6.65 45.53
N GLY A 874 -10.29 -6.92 44.25
CA GLY A 874 -9.21 -7.89 44.01
C GLY A 874 -9.52 -9.30 43.48
N GLU A 875 -10.12 -9.43 42.28
CA GLU A 875 -9.86 -10.61 41.42
C GLU A 875 -9.38 -10.16 40.03
N PRO A 876 -8.33 -10.78 39.44
CA PRO A 876 -8.00 -10.58 38.04
C PRO A 876 -9.05 -11.26 37.14
N PRO A 877 -9.30 -10.75 35.92
CA PRO A 877 -10.15 -11.46 34.97
C PRO A 877 -9.59 -12.85 34.68
N PRO A 878 -10.45 -13.88 34.48
CA PRO A 878 -9.98 -15.23 34.17
C PRO A 878 -9.15 -15.23 32.89
N PRO A 879 -8.16 -16.13 32.74
CA PRO A 879 -7.38 -16.23 31.52
C PRO A 879 -8.32 -16.47 30.34
N TYR A 880 -8.20 -15.61 29.31
CA TYR A 880 -9.01 -15.70 28.10
C TYR A 880 -8.91 -17.12 27.52
N THR A 881 -10.04 -17.83 27.48
CA THR A 881 -10.16 -19.00 26.60
C THR A 881 -9.88 -18.57 25.18
N GLU A 882 -9.08 -19.34 24.45
CA GLU A 882 -8.82 -19.13 23.02
C GLU A 882 -10.13 -19.32 22.23
N GLY A 883 -10.89 -18.22 22.10
CA GLY A 883 -12.01 -18.16 21.20
C GLY A 883 -11.50 -18.30 19.77
N SER A 884 -11.83 -19.42 19.12
CA SER A 884 -11.56 -19.63 17.71
C SER A 884 -12.06 -18.42 16.92
N SER A 885 -11.21 -17.85 16.06
CA SER A 885 -11.66 -16.84 15.10
C SER A 885 -12.87 -17.40 14.33
N PRO A 886 -13.98 -16.67 14.17
CA PRO A 886 -15.13 -17.15 13.41
C PRO A 886 -14.83 -17.33 11.91
N ILE A 887 -13.65 -16.91 11.45
CA ILE A 887 -13.22 -16.91 10.06
C ILE A 887 -12.22 -18.06 9.80
N ASN A 888 -12.72 -19.29 9.73
CA ASN A 888 -11.89 -20.46 9.32
C ASN A 888 -11.44 -20.38 7.84
N SER A 889 -12.14 -19.59 7.01
CA SER A 889 -11.56 -18.83 5.88
C SER A 889 -12.63 -17.98 5.21
N PHE A 890 -12.35 -16.71 4.93
CA PHE A 890 -13.20 -15.87 4.08
C PHE A 890 -12.34 -15.02 3.14
N THR A 891 -12.75 -14.89 1.87
CA THR A 891 -11.98 -14.15 0.87
C THR A 891 -12.08 -12.64 1.11
N TYR A 892 -10.98 -11.99 1.50
CA TYR A 892 -10.94 -10.53 1.47
C TYR A 892 -10.71 -10.01 0.04
N VAL A 893 -11.37 -8.89 -0.27
CA VAL A 893 -11.48 -8.30 -1.60
C VAL A 893 -11.37 -6.79 -1.41
N MET A 894 -10.36 -6.12 -1.96
CA MET A 894 -10.00 -4.72 -1.61
C MET A 894 -9.81 -3.83 -2.86
N ALA A 895 -10.37 -2.62 -2.89
CA ALA A 895 -10.37 -1.70 -4.03
C ALA A 895 -9.04 -0.96 -4.19
N THR A 896 -8.72 -0.44 -5.38
CA THR A 896 -7.38 0.11 -5.66
C THR A 896 -7.31 1.29 -6.64
N ALA A 897 -6.14 1.93 -6.65
CA ALA A 897 -5.68 2.88 -7.67
C ALA A 897 -5.51 2.17 -9.03
N GLY A 898 -6.63 1.82 -9.68
CA GLY A 898 -6.65 0.91 -10.83
C GLY A 898 -5.90 1.39 -12.09
N GLY A 899 -4.64 0.96 -12.23
CA GLY A 899 -3.88 0.92 -13.49
C GLY A 899 -3.08 2.18 -13.85
N ALA A 900 -2.53 2.19 -15.07
CA ALA A 900 -1.63 3.25 -15.56
C ALA A 900 -2.20 4.67 -15.42
N SER A 901 -3.52 4.84 -15.41
CA SER A 901 -4.23 6.11 -15.20
C SER A 901 -4.41 6.49 -13.72
N SER A 902 -3.62 5.89 -12.81
CA SER A 902 -3.53 6.28 -11.40
C SER A 902 -2.29 5.65 -10.75
N ILE A 903 -1.10 6.19 -11.05
CA ILE A 903 -0.13 6.26 -9.95
C ILE A 903 -0.66 7.34 -9.01
N ILE A 904 -0.85 6.95 -7.76
CA ILE A 904 -0.64 7.83 -6.62
C ILE A 904 0.57 7.22 -5.92
N THR A 905 1.70 7.92 -5.98
CA THR A 905 2.66 7.90 -4.90
C THR A 905 1.95 8.52 -3.71
N GLN A 906 1.75 7.76 -2.65
CA GLN A 906 1.18 8.26 -1.41
C GLN A 906 2.23 9.16 -0.74
N VAL A 907 2.12 10.46 -1.03
CA VAL A 907 2.97 11.54 -0.52
C VAL A 907 2.06 12.59 0.11
N GLN A 908 1.96 12.58 1.44
CA GLN A 908 1.27 13.64 2.16
C GLN A 908 2.01 14.97 1.93
N GLN A 909 1.30 15.97 1.40
CA GLN A 909 1.88 17.28 1.09
C GLN A 909 1.78 18.21 2.29
N ALA A 910 2.92 18.56 2.87
CA ALA A 910 3.00 19.49 3.99
C ALA A 910 2.36 20.86 3.66
N GLY A 911 1.37 21.27 4.46
CA GLY A 911 0.94 22.67 4.57
C GLY A 911 -0.07 23.21 3.54
N GLY A 912 -0.99 22.39 3.02
CA GLY A 912 -2.10 22.85 2.17
C GLY A 912 -3.49 22.53 2.74
N PRO A 913 -4.45 23.46 2.78
CA PRO A 913 -5.81 23.16 3.23
C PRO A 913 -6.54 22.25 2.23
N PRO A 914 -7.37 21.28 2.69
CA PRO A 914 -8.00 20.29 1.82
C PRO A 914 -8.94 20.95 0.79
N ILE A 915 -8.73 20.61 -0.50
CA ILE A 915 -9.46 21.17 -1.65
C ILE A 915 -10.82 20.49 -1.81
N ASN A 916 -11.72 20.71 -0.84
CA ASN A 916 -13.13 20.34 -0.94
C ASN A 916 -13.88 21.34 -1.81
N THR A 917 -13.88 21.14 -3.13
CA THR A 917 -14.60 21.99 -4.11
C THR A 917 -16.09 21.69 -4.18
N LEU A 918 -16.90 22.23 -3.25
CA LEU A 918 -18.35 22.33 -3.42
C LEU A 918 -18.97 23.53 -2.65
N GLY A 919 -19.20 24.64 -3.36
CA GLY A 919 -20.07 25.76 -2.93
C GLY A 919 -19.48 26.75 -1.91
N GLY A 920 -19.96 28.01 -1.91
CA GLY A 920 -19.77 28.92 -0.76
C GLY A 920 -19.36 30.38 -1.00
N MET A 921 -19.27 30.92 -2.22
CA MET A 921 -19.02 32.37 -2.38
C MET A 921 -20.28 33.19 -2.08
N ALA A 922 -20.35 33.76 -0.88
CA ALA A 922 -21.31 34.81 -0.55
C ALA A 922 -21.08 36.05 -1.43
N LEU A 923 -22.15 36.64 -1.94
CA LEU A 923 -22.10 37.88 -2.69
C LEU A 923 -22.11 39.05 -1.71
N ASP A 924 -20.99 39.75 -1.56
CA ASP A 924 -20.99 41.04 -0.87
C ASP A 924 -20.52 42.16 -1.80
N ARG A 925 -21.38 43.16 -1.94
CA ARG A 925 -21.08 44.42 -2.65
C ARG A 925 -20.99 45.48 -1.57
N HIS A 926 -19.89 46.23 -1.49
CA HIS A 926 -19.97 47.68 -1.37
C HIS A 926 -18.59 48.35 -1.53
N LEU A 927 -18.53 49.27 -2.51
CA LEU A 927 -17.48 50.27 -2.78
C LEU A 927 -16.11 49.71 -3.18
#